data_AF-A0A6A5BVZ2-F1
#
_entry.id   AF-A0A6A5BVZ2-F1
#
_cell.length_a   1.000
_cell.length_b   1.000
_cell.length_c   1.000
_cell.angle_alpha   90.00
_cell.angle_beta   90.00
_cell.angle_gamma   90.00
#
_symmetry.space_group_name_H-M   'P 1'
#
loop_
_entity.id
_entity.type
_entity.pdbx_description
1 polymer ?
#
loop_
_entity_poly.entity_id
_entity_poly.type
_entity_poly.pdbx_seq_one_letter_code
_entity_poly.pdbx_strand_id
1 'polypeptide(L)'
;MFPFHCCWWSCVVSSSSEISHPTTKWLIPPCITERCKPSVDASQTLLFLLLLLFIMLLGSSSIVGLELQFQKQTTLSTTTTIHHSQHHHVEKQSSYQTQFNFSIPVHSPPANLFTLVTFPNLSEKTKFDLVLEKTPYGTDSLTLEEKVFNNAQFAFAGQDNRGCHQSSGNYSIWRTETIDSHQTIEFLMKTMPNQLTGKVFSYGASADAISSYFLPRVKSPYLAGQCLVVGTANVHKFIYQNGAFRQQDLSVWLERLAHQPQSLPIIIEHEGMSEFWESNTLRSGENVTFPSLHIAGWNDLFLDGTLNAFKMYRQYRPHDTYLIIVPTGHCQKSEISYPEQELLLHPELLCPYLFKYSSLPFIDKITLYMMGPNSEPSSYANGNYYVTLPDFPETEPLRLYLTSSRTLSPHPFTSSPLTNLTFVYDPRNPTPTIGGNNLFVPTCGPYDQRTNENRPDNIIFTSEPFTRETMLVGSMKLSLRVSSNCTDTDFVVRLSDVYPEPDGRSMLLSDSIQRMRWRHGGSEKHLMTPNEIYELEIELWPTAYIFHERHRIRVAITSSNYPRFSVNPNNGLDLKHDPNIKSSSMIQNDDGKEIKEWPLITALNTLHLDGQTSFLTLPRVKDMNLIKQARHRFENIHKPKLLQALLLNHNLSRSGSSSNSSGSTSDHP
;
A
#
# COMPACT_ATOMS: atom_id res chain seq x y z
N MET A 1 -12.78 -24.06 -11.25
CA MET A 1 -11.31 -24.08 -11.12
C MET A 1 -10.91 -22.95 -10.18
N PHE A 2 -10.74 -23.31 -8.90
CA PHE A 2 -9.94 -22.59 -7.91
C PHE A 2 -8.57 -23.28 -7.87
N PRO A 3 -7.48 -22.63 -7.42
CA PRO A 3 -6.46 -23.35 -6.68
C PRO A 3 -6.84 -23.36 -5.20
N PHE A 4 -7.10 -24.55 -4.67
CA PHE A 4 -7.25 -24.82 -3.24
C PHE A 4 -5.90 -24.69 -2.52
N HIS A 5 -5.91 -24.05 -1.35
CA HIS A 5 -4.87 -24.24 -0.33
C HIS A 5 -5.09 -25.61 0.34
N CYS A 6 -4.13 -26.52 0.16
CA CYS A 6 -4.04 -27.73 0.97
C CYS A 6 -3.34 -27.41 2.29
N CYS A 7 -4.05 -27.73 3.39
CA CYS A 7 -3.46 -27.97 4.69
C CYS A 7 -2.39 -29.08 4.58
N TRP A 8 -1.20 -28.85 5.12
CA TRP A 8 -0.32 -29.92 5.56
C TRP A 8 -0.17 -29.84 7.08
N TRP A 9 -0.94 -30.69 7.75
CA TRP A 9 -0.56 -31.26 9.04
C TRP A 9 0.66 -32.13 8.81
N SER A 10 1.76 -31.88 9.52
CA SER A 10 2.78 -32.91 9.72
C SER A 10 2.63 -33.43 11.15
N CYS A 11 2.11 -34.64 11.24
CA CYS A 11 2.11 -35.45 12.45
C CYS A 11 3.53 -35.63 12.96
N VAL A 12 3.67 -35.37 14.25
CA VAL A 12 4.72 -35.85 15.13
C VAL A 12 4.85 -37.37 14.95
N VAL A 13 6.02 -37.82 14.47
CA VAL A 13 6.46 -39.20 14.69
C VAL A 13 7.55 -39.15 15.75
N SER A 14 7.16 -39.62 16.93
CA SER A 14 8.02 -40.03 18.01
C SER A 14 9.05 -41.04 17.53
N SER A 15 10.33 -40.77 17.75
CA SER A 15 11.31 -41.83 17.97
C SER A 15 12.03 -41.55 19.29
N SER A 16 11.67 -42.35 20.28
CA SER A 16 12.36 -42.52 21.54
C SER A 16 13.66 -43.29 21.29
N SER A 17 14.79 -42.75 21.73
CA SER A 17 15.84 -43.56 22.37
C SER A 17 16.64 -42.69 23.32
N GLU A 18 16.56 -43.07 24.60
CA GLU A 18 17.42 -42.61 25.68
C GLU A 18 18.88 -42.99 25.40
N ILE A 19 19.84 -42.22 25.93
CA ILE A 19 20.84 -42.68 26.92
C ILE A 19 22.00 -41.65 27.05
N SER A 20 22.16 -41.16 28.28
CA SER A 20 23.36 -40.74 29.02
C SER A 20 24.27 -39.58 28.54
N HIS A 21 24.29 -38.52 29.36
CA HIS A 21 25.50 -37.79 29.79
C HIS A 21 26.54 -38.75 30.45
N PRO A 22 27.86 -38.46 30.54
CA PRO A 22 28.34 -37.19 31.11
C PRO A 22 29.76 -36.65 30.73
N THR A 23 29.91 -35.36 31.04
CA THR A 23 31.07 -34.68 31.67
C THR A 23 32.47 -34.53 31.03
N THR A 24 33.01 -33.34 31.34
CA THR A 24 34.42 -32.92 31.58
C THR A 24 35.27 -32.52 30.36
N LYS A 25 35.57 -31.24 30.10
CA LYS A 25 36.37 -30.20 30.81
C LYS A 25 37.88 -30.34 30.52
N TRP A 26 38.45 -29.28 29.92
CA TRP A 26 39.79 -28.69 30.12
C TRP A 26 40.72 -28.51 28.90
N LEU A 27 41.19 -27.26 28.80
CA LEU A 27 42.54 -26.74 28.52
C LEU A 27 42.99 -26.42 27.08
N ILE A 28 43.39 -25.16 26.98
CA ILE A 28 44.09 -24.41 25.92
C ILE A 28 45.63 -24.59 26.14
N PRO A 29 46.52 -23.84 25.44
CA PRO A 29 47.27 -23.98 24.16
C PRO A 29 48.73 -24.53 24.42
N PRO A 30 49.86 -24.29 23.67
CA PRO A 30 50.13 -23.39 22.53
C PRO A 30 51.17 -23.81 21.45
N CYS A 31 51.32 -22.89 20.47
CA CYS A 31 52.59 -22.41 19.88
C CYS A 31 53.31 -23.15 18.72
N ILE A 32 53.62 -22.32 17.70
CA ILE A 32 54.89 -22.15 16.98
C ILE A 32 55.07 -22.81 15.59
N THR A 33 54.98 -21.92 14.58
CA THR A 33 55.83 -21.66 13.39
C THR A 33 56.43 -22.81 12.57
N GLU A 34 56.19 -22.85 11.25
CA GLU A 34 57.09 -22.37 10.17
C GLU A 34 56.65 -22.88 8.76
N ARG A 35 57.21 -22.22 7.74
CA ARG A 35 56.86 -22.19 6.32
C ARG A 35 57.13 -23.50 5.55
N CYS A 36 56.32 -23.76 4.51
CA CYS A 36 56.78 -24.03 3.12
C CYS A 36 55.59 -24.06 2.12
N LYS A 37 55.77 -23.43 0.94
CA LYS A 37 54.87 -23.44 -0.23
C LYS A 37 55.08 -24.75 -1.07
N PRO A 38 54.50 -24.89 -2.28
CA PRO A 38 53.12 -25.28 -2.61
C PRO A 38 53.08 -26.61 -3.39
N SER A 39 51.99 -27.38 -3.34
CA SER A 39 51.75 -28.43 -4.34
C SER A 39 50.26 -28.61 -4.59
N VAL A 40 49.87 -28.27 -5.81
CA VAL A 40 48.55 -28.49 -6.39
C VAL A 40 48.38 -29.98 -6.64
N ASP A 41 47.33 -30.59 -6.07
CA ASP A 41 46.91 -31.95 -6.42
C ASP A 41 45.80 -31.87 -7.49
N ALA A 42 46.12 -32.36 -8.68
CA ALA A 42 45.37 -32.22 -9.93
C ALA A 42 44.21 -33.23 -10.08
N SER A 43 43.70 -33.79 -8.99
CA SER A 43 42.72 -34.88 -9.01
C SER A 43 41.29 -34.47 -8.60
N GLN A 44 41.06 -33.24 -8.12
CA GLN A 44 39.72 -32.74 -7.77
C GLN A 44 39.12 -31.73 -8.77
N THR A 45 39.94 -31.15 -9.65
CA THR A 45 39.45 -30.21 -10.68
C THR A 45 38.78 -30.92 -11.86
N LEU A 46 39.13 -32.20 -12.11
CA LEU A 46 38.60 -32.98 -13.24
C LEU A 46 37.15 -33.47 -13.02
N LEU A 47 36.77 -33.74 -11.76
CA LEU A 47 35.42 -34.20 -11.42
C LEU A 47 34.39 -33.05 -11.44
N PHE A 48 34.83 -31.83 -11.11
CA PHE A 48 33.98 -30.63 -11.17
C PHE A 48 33.79 -30.12 -12.60
N LEU A 49 34.81 -30.25 -13.46
CA LEU A 49 34.73 -29.89 -14.89
C LEU A 49 33.89 -30.87 -15.71
N LEU A 50 33.88 -32.17 -15.37
CA LEU A 50 33.02 -33.16 -16.02
C LEU A 50 31.53 -33.00 -15.65
N LEU A 51 31.23 -32.58 -14.41
CA LEU A 51 29.86 -32.31 -13.97
C LEU A 51 29.29 -31.03 -14.61
N LEU A 52 30.13 -30.01 -14.82
CA LEU A 52 29.79 -28.78 -15.54
C LEU A 52 29.63 -29.02 -17.05
N LEU A 53 30.42 -29.90 -17.67
CA LEU A 53 30.24 -30.27 -19.08
C LEU A 53 28.92 -31.03 -19.33
N PHE A 54 28.47 -31.86 -18.38
CA PHE A 54 27.22 -32.61 -18.53
C PHE A 54 25.97 -31.72 -18.38
N ILE A 55 26.06 -30.66 -17.57
CA ILE A 55 24.98 -29.67 -17.41
C ILE A 55 24.96 -28.69 -18.60
N MET A 56 26.10 -28.38 -19.22
CA MET A 56 26.15 -27.54 -20.43
C MET A 56 25.77 -28.27 -21.73
N LEU A 57 25.73 -29.61 -21.76
CA LEU A 57 25.35 -30.40 -22.94
C LEU A 57 23.85 -30.66 -23.12
N LEU A 58 23.00 -30.24 -22.18
CA LEU A 58 21.54 -30.37 -22.27
C LEU A 58 20.78 -29.03 -22.43
N GLY A 59 21.50 -27.93 -22.66
CA GLY A 59 20.90 -26.60 -22.60
C GLY A 59 21.38 -25.62 -23.67
N SER A 60 21.47 -26.01 -24.95
CA SER A 60 21.54 -25.03 -26.06
C SER A 60 21.39 -25.66 -27.45
N SER A 61 20.21 -25.46 -28.05
CA SER A 61 19.95 -25.34 -29.50
C SER A 61 18.77 -24.36 -29.61
N SER A 62 18.77 -23.19 -30.25
CA SER A 62 19.69 -22.55 -31.17
C SER A 62 19.45 -21.02 -31.14
N ILE A 63 20.45 -20.30 -31.62
CA ILE A 63 20.68 -18.85 -31.60
C ILE A 63 20.09 -18.15 -32.84
N VAL A 64 19.57 -16.93 -32.64
CA VAL A 64 19.66 -15.66 -33.43
C VAL A 64 19.70 -15.70 -34.98
N GLY A 65 18.78 -14.93 -35.60
CA GLY A 65 19.09 -13.93 -36.63
C GLY A 65 18.87 -14.29 -38.11
N LEU A 66 17.81 -13.76 -38.74
CA LEU A 66 17.89 -12.67 -39.73
C LEU A 66 16.52 -12.43 -40.41
N GLU A 67 16.22 -11.15 -40.58
CA GLU A 67 15.06 -10.55 -41.23
C GLU A 67 15.26 -10.49 -42.76
N LEU A 68 14.14 -10.35 -43.49
CA LEU A 68 13.94 -9.75 -44.83
C LEU A 68 13.85 -10.64 -46.09
N GLN A 69 12.79 -10.29 -46.85
CA GLN A 69 12.45 -10.55 -48.25
C GLN A 69 11.87 -11.93 -48.62
N PHE A 70 10.57 -12.01 -48.89
CA PHE A 70 10.05 -11.81 -50.25
C PHE A 70 8.51 -11.75 -50.28
N GLN A 71 8.04 -10.74 -51.02
CA GLN A 71 6.66 -10.49 -51.43
C GLN A 71 6.18 -11.45 -52.52
N LYS A 72 4.85 -11.53 -52.63
CA LYS A 72 4.00 -11.79 -53.83
C LYS A 72 3.56 -13.22 -54.19
N GLN A 73 2.23 -13.35 -54.08
CA GLN A 73 1.26 -13.89 -55.05
C GLN A 73 1.43 -15.33 -55.53
N THR A 74 0.46 -16.19 -55.24
CA THR A 74 -0.63 -16.47 -56.20
C THR A 74 -1.78 -17.28 -55.57
N THR A 75 -2.97 -16.93 -56.05
CA THR A 75 -4.34 -17.40 -55.81
C THR A 75 -4.61 -18.85 -56.22
N LEU A 76 -5.54 -19.54 -55.53
CA LEU A 76 -6.68 -20.22 -56.17
C LEU A 76 -7.76 -20.64 -55.14
N SER A 77 -9.01 -20.52 -55.59
CA SER A 77 -10.29 -20.62 -54.89
C SER A 77 -10.72 -22.07 -54.58
N THR A 78 -11.56 -22.26 -53.55
CA THR A 78 -12.99 -22.63 -53.68
C THR A 78 -13.57 -23.28 -52.41
N THR A 79 -14.84 -22.92 -52.16
CA THR A 79 -15.91 -23.65 -51.47
C THR A 79 -15.99 -23.67 -49.94
N THR A 80 -16.96 -22.89 -49.47
CA THR A 80 -17.73 -23.02 -48.23
C THR A 80 -18.23 -24.45 -48.02
N THR A 81 -18.07 -24.98 -46.81
CA THR A 81 -18.94 -26.05 -46.30
C THR A 81 -19.22 -25.78 -44.82
N ILE A 82 -20.50 -25.57 -44.52
CA ILE A 82 -21.04 -25.32 -43.19
C ILE A 82 -21.10 -26.67 -42.47
N HIS A 83 -20.49 -26.77 -41.28
CA HIS A 83 -20.78 -27.84 -40.33
C HIS A 83 -21.27 -27.24 -39.01
N HIS A 84 -22.56 -27.46 -38.74
CA HIS A 84 -23.18 -27.31 -37.44
C HIS A 84 -22.52 -28.27 -36.43
N SER A 85 -21.98 -27.75 -35.34
CA SER A 85 -21.71 -28.53 -34.12
C SER A 85 -22.56 -28.00 -32.98
N GLN A 86 -23.44 -28.85 -32.49
CA GLN A 86 -24.42 -28.59 -31.43
C GLN A 86 -23.73 -28.22 -30.11
N HIS A 87 -24.27 -27.18 -29.47
CA HIS A 87 -23.94 -26.77 -28.11
C HIS A 87 -24.37 -27.84 -27.10
N HIS A 88 -23.43 -28.41 -26.36
CA HIS A 88 -23.72 -28.97 -25.04
C HIS A 88 -23.67 -27.84 -24.01
N HIS A 89 -24.85 -27.37 -23.62
CA HIS A 89 -25.05 -26.54 -22.44
C HIS A 89 -24.69 -27.35 -21.19
N VAL A 90 -23.62 -26.95 -20.49
CA VAL A 90 -23.49 -27.24 -19.06
C VAL A 90 -24.14 -26.06 -18.35
N GLU A 91 -25.42 -26.21 -18.01
CA GLU A 91 -26.12 -25.31 -17.08
C GLU A 91 -25.41 -25.34 -15.72
N LYS A 92 -24.69 -24.26 -15.40
CA LYS A 92 -24.32 -23.97 -14.02
C LYS A 92 -25.59 -23.49 -13.32
N GLN A 93 -26.12 -24.30 -12.40
CA GLN A 93 -27.18 -23.89 -11.47
C GLN A 93 -26.75 -22.60 -10.75
N SER A 94 -27.35 -21.46 -11.10
CA SER A 94 -27.38 -20.27 -10.24
C SER A 94 -28.77 -20.18 -9.62
N SER A 95 -28.82 -20.14 -8.30
CA SER A 95 -30.04 -19.92 -7.55
C SER A 95 -30.48 -18.46 -7.69
N TYR A 96 -31.36 -18.18 -8.66
CA TYR A 96 -32.22 -17.00 -8.84
C TYR A 96 -31.81 -15.69 -8.11
N GLN A 97 -30.72 -15.04 -8.53
CA GLN A 97 -30.51 -13.60 -8.30
C GLN A 97 -31.15 -12.84 -9.47
N THR A 98 -31.89 -11.77 -9.19
CA THR A 98 -32.39 -10.88 -10.24
C THR A 98 -31.29 -9.86 -10.56
N GLN A 99 -30.94 -9.75 -11.84
CA GLN A 99 -29.88 -8.87 -12.33
C GLN A 99 -30.45 -7.88 -13.35
N PHE A 100 -30.01 -6.62 -13.28
CA PHE A 100 -30.34 -5.56 -14.21
C PHE A 100 -29.06 -4.86 -14.67
N ASN A 101 -28.92 -4.65 -15.97
CA ASN A 101 -27.82 -3.88 -16.54
C ASN A 101 -28.35 -2.54 -17.04
N PHE A 102 -27.75 -1.44 -16.60
CA PHE A 102 -28.09 -0.10 -17.03
C PHE A 102 -26.95 0.56 -17.79
N SER A 103 -27.34 1.38 -18.76
CA SER A 103 -26.52 2.43 -19.33
C SER A 103 -27.06 3.75 -18.78
N ILE A 104 -26.54 4.20 -17.63
CA ILE A 104 -27.06 5.37 -16.91
C ILE A 104 -26.53 6.65 -17.55
N PRO A 105 -27.40 7.52 -18.10
CA PRO A 105 -26.97 8.79 -18.66
C PRO A 105 -26.58 9.74 -17.55
N VAL A 106 -25.40 10.35 -17.69
CA VAL A 106 -24.91 11.42 -16.81
C VAL A 106 -24.54 12.65 -17.62
N HIS A 107 -24.70 13.82 -17.02
CA HIS A 107 -24.46 15.12 -17.64
C HIS A 107 -23.25 15.83 -17.03
N SER A 108 -22.63 16.72 -17.82
CA SER A 108 -21.51 17.59 -17.42
C SER A 108 -20.18 16.87 -17.07
N PRO A 109 -19.48 16.28 -18.05
CA PRO A 109 -19.86 16.16 -19.47
C PRO A 109 -20.79 14.94 -19.73
N PRO A 110 -21.48 14.89 -20.88
CA PRO A 110 -22.31 13.74 -21.24
C PRO A 110 -21.51 12.42 -21.27
N ALA A 111 -22.02 11.39 -20.62
CA ALA A 111 -21.59 10.00 -20.80
C ALA A 111 -22.72 9.03 -20.40
N ASN A 112 -22.50 7.76 -20.69
CA ASN A 112 -23.35 6.66 -20.26
C ASN A 112 -22.49 5.73 -19.39
N LEU A 113 -22.89 5.57 -18.13
CA LEU A 113 -22.17 4.75 -17.16
C LEU A 113 -22.80 3.37 -17.09
N PHE A 114 -22.01 2.34 -17.40
CA PHE A 114 -22.45 0.96 -17.27
C PHE A 114 -22.59 0.60 -15.78
N THR A 115 -23.77 0.14 -15.39
CA THR A 115 -24.10 -0.19 -14.01
C THR A 115 -24.82 -1.52 -13.95
N LEU A 116 -24.20 -2.48 -13.28
CA LEU A 116 -24.77 -3.77 -12.92
C LEU A 116 -25.47 -3.65 -11.58
N VAL A 117 -26.77 -3.97 -11.52
CA VAL A 117 -27.53 -4.01 -10.27
C VAL A 117 -28.05 -5.43 -10.03
N THR A 118 -27.70 -6.00 -8.88
CA THR A 118 -28.13 -7.33 -8.47
C THR A 118 -28.91 -7.28 -7.17
N PHE A 119 -29.84 -8.22 -7.02
CA PHE A 119 -30.67 -8.37 -5.84
C PHE A 119 -30.50 -9.78 -5.25
N PRO A 120 -30.57 -9.91 -3.92
CA PRO A 120 -30.66 -11.21 -3.27
C PRO A 120 -31.98 -11.89 -3.64
N ASN A 121 -32.06 -13.20 -3.40
CA ASN A 121 -33.24 -13.99 -3.75
C ASN A 121 -34.53 -13.44 -3.09
N LEU A 122 -35.54 -13.12 -3.90
CA LEU A 122 -36.70 -12.26 -3.60
C LEU A 122 -37.78 -12.91 -2.70
N SER A 123 -37.45 -13.85 -1.83
CA SER A 123 -38.47 -14.67 -1.15
C SER A 123 -39.12 -14.01 0.09
N GLU A 124 -38.50 -13.01 0.72
CA GLU A 124 -38.98 -12.47 2.02
C GLU A 124 -39.03 -10.94 2.15
N LYS A 125 -38.32 -10.17 1.32
CA LYS A 125 -38.25 -8.69 1.39
C LYS A 125 -38.77 -8.03 0.11
N THR A 126 -39.54 -6.97 0.28
CA THR A 126 -40.08 -6.16 -0.83
C THR A 126 -39.15 -5.03 -1.26
N LYS A 127 -38.27 -4.53 -0.37
CA LYS A 127 -37.28 -3.49 -0.65
C LYS A 127 -35.94 -3.77 0.02
N PHE A 128 -34.86 -3.32 -0.62
CA PHE A 128 -33.48 -3.51 -0.18
C PHE A 128 -32.75 -2.18 -0.05
N ASP A 129 -31.89 -2.08 0.95
CA ASP A 129 -30.87 -1.04 0.99
C ASP A 129 -29.83 -1.34 -0.11
N LEU A 130 -29.29 -0.31 -0.74
CA LEU A 130 -28.35 -0.43 -1.85
C LEU A 130 -26.91 -0.24 -1.37
N VAL A 131 -25.99 -1.10 -1.80
CA VAL A 131 -24.54 -0.85 -1.73
C VAL A 131 -24.07 -0.48 -3.14
N LEU A 132 -23.46 0.71 -3.27
CA LEU A 132 -22.86 1.20 -4.51
C LEU A 132 -21.33 1.08 -4.42
N GLU A 133 -20.74 0.44 -5.41
CA GLU A 133 -19.30 0.37 -5.61
C GLU A 133 -18.96 0.76 -7.04
N LYS A 134 -17.96 1.62 -7.19
CA LYS A 134 -17.54 2.15 -8.48
C LYS A 134 -16.09 1.78 -8.72
N THR A 135 -15.79 1.29 -9.91
CA THR A 135 -14.48 0.72 -10.20
C THR A 135 -13.95 1.09 -11.59
N PRO A 136 -12.64 1.37 -11.71
CA PRO A 136 -12.02 1.56 -13.02
C PRO A 136 -11.55 0.21 -13.61
N TYR A 137 -11.74 -0.91 -12.89
CA TYR A 137 -11.23 -2.24 -13.24
C TYR A 137 -12.27 -3.15 -13.93
N GLY A 138 -13.46 -2.61 -14.19
CA GLY A 138 -14.56 -3.34 -14.80
C GLY A 138 -15.44 -4.00 -13.74
N THR A 139 -16.75 -3.90 -13.89
CA THR A 139 -17.75 -4.49 -13.00
C THR A 139 -17.57 -5.99 -12.75
N ASP A 140 -16.98 -6.73 -13.70
CA ASP A 140 -16.64 -8.15 -13.52
C ASP A 140 -15.65 -8.39 -12.35
N SER A 141 -14.82 -7.39 -12.03
CA SER A 141 -13.90 -7.44 -10.89
C SER A 141 -14.61 -7.44 -9.53
N LEU A 142 -15.87 -7.01 -9.47
CA LEU A 142 -16.66 -6.84 -8.24
C LEU A 142 -17.48 -8.09 -7.86
N THR A 143 -17.20 -9.23 -8.48
CA THR A 143 -17.98 -10.47 -8.28
C THR A 143 -17.98 -10.95 -6.83
N LEU A 144 -16.91 -10.69 -6.06
CA LEU A 144 -16.82 -11.12 -4.68
C LEU A 144 -17.69 -10.24 -3.77
N GLU A 145 -17.55 -8.93 -3.93
CA GLU A 145 -18.27 -7.88 -3.21
C GLU A 145 -19.78 -8.02 -3.46
N GLU A 146 -20.17 -8.25 -4.73
CA GLU A 146 -21.55 -8.54 -5.11
C GLU A 146 -22.14 -9.70 -4.29
N LYS A 147 -21.40 -10.82 -4.18
CA LYS A 147 -21.85 -12.00 -3.41
C LYS A 147 -21.92 -11.70 -1.92
N VAL A 148 -20.92 -10.99 -1.38
CA VAL A 148 -20.86 -10.61 0.03
C VAL A 148 -22.09 -9.80 0.42
N PHE A 149 -22.41 -8.75 -0.34
CA PHE A 149 -23.50 -7.86 0.02
C PHE A 149 -24.88 -8.47 -0.27
N ASN A 150 -25.04 -9.24 -1.34
CA ASN A 150 -26.28 -9.98 -1.60
C ASN A 150 -26.54 -11.03 -0.51
N ASN A 151 -25.53 -11.81 -0.10
CA ASN A 151 -25.67 -12.75 1.03
C ASN A 151 -26.05 -12.02 2.33
N ALA A 152 -25.55 -10.81 2.51
CA ALA A 152 -25.92 -9.94 3.63
C ALA A 152 -27.27 -9.22 3.46
N GLN A 153 -28.07 -9.55 2.44
CA GLN A 153 -29.41 -9.01 2.17
C GLN A 153 -29.43 -7.52 1.80
N PHE A 154 -28.43 -7.06 1.05
CA PHE A 154 -28.40 -5.77 0.37
C PHE A 154 -28.56 -5.97 -1.14
N ALA A 155 -29.17 -5.01 -1.84
CA ALA A 155 -28.97 -4.89 -3.28
C ALA A 155 -27.55 -4.37 -3.53
N PHE A 156 -26.92 -4.78 -4.63
CA PHE A 156 -25.58 -4.35 -4.99
C PHE A 156 -25.60 -3.66 -6.35
N ALA A 157 -24.97 -2.50 -6.46
CA ALA A 157 -24.72 -1.80 -7.72
C ALA A 157 -23.21 -1.68 -7.94
N GLY A 158 -22.68 -2.45 -8.88
CA GLY A 158 -21.34 -2.27 -9.41
C GLY A 158 -21.39 -1.37 -10.64
N GLN A 159 -20.56 -0.33 -10.69
CA GLN A 159 -20.52 0.60 -11.82
C GLN A 159 -19.09 0.81 -12.34
N ASP A 160 -18.94 0.75 -13.66
CA ASP A 160 -17.69 1.15 -14.33
C ASP A 160 -17.54 2.67 -14.22
N ASN A 161 -16.37 3.16 -13.76
CA ASN A 161 -16.09 4.60 -13.81
C ASN A 161 -16.18 5.13 -15.25
N ARG A 162 -16.45 6.43 -15.39
CA ARG A 162 -16.49 7.12 -16.69
C ARG A 162 -15.23 6.83 -17.51
N GLY A 163 -15.41 6.43 -18.77
CA GLY A 163 -14.32 6.10 -19.70
C GLY A 163 -13.61 4.77 -19.42
N CYS A 164 -14.07 3.98 -18.45
CA CYS A 164 -13.52 2.67 -18.15
C CYS A 164 -14.47 1.58 -18.67
N HIS A 165 -13.90 0.51 -19.23
CA HIS A 165 -14.64 -0.69 -19.65
C HIS A 165 -15.90 -0.38 -20.49
N GLN A 166 -17.10 -0.64 -19.95
CA GLN A 166 -18.36 -0.47 -20.70
C GLN A 166 -18.95 0.95 -20.56
N SER A 167 -18.39 1.78 -19.69
CA SER A 167 -18.78 3.19 -19.53
C SER A 167 -18.15 4.07 -20.61
N SER A 168 -18.94 4.96 -21.21
CA SER A 168 -18.44 5.93 -22.19
C SER A 168 -17.81 7.17 -21.54
N GLY A 169 -17.27 8.07 -22.36
CA GLY A 169 -16.57 9.28 -21.92
C GLY A 169 -15.07 9.07 -21.72
N ASN A 170 -14.42 10.01 -21.05
CA ASN A 170 -12.98 9.96 -20.78
C ASN A 170 -12.72 9.82 -19.28
N TYR A 171 -11.82 8.93 -18.91
CA TYR A 171 -11.38 8.82 -17.53
C TYR A 171 -10.52 10.03 -17.17
N SER A 172 -10.87 10.69 -16.06
CA SER A 172 -10.31 11.99 -15.69
C SER A 172 -9.68 11.98 -14.30
N ILE A 173 -9.19 10.82 -13.83
CA ILE A 173 -8.60 10.68 -12.48
C ILE A 173 -9.61 11.17 -11.42
N TRP A 174 -10.83 10.60 -11.47
CA TRP A 174 -11.96 10.92 -10.59
C TRP A 174 -12.47 12.36 -10.55
N ARG A 175 -12.04 13.25 -11.47
CA ARG A 175 -12.48 14.66 -11.46
C ARG A 175 -13.99 14.84 -11.67
N THR A 176 -14.68 13.89 -12.29
CA THR A 176 -16.15 13.89 -12.47
C THR A 176 -16.91 13.07 -11.42
N GLU A 177 -16.20 12.42 -10.50
CA GLU A 177 -16.73 11.33 -9.68
C GLU A 177 -17.90 11.76 -8.79
N THR A 178 -17.81 12.93 -8.16
CA THR A 178 -18.90 13.48 -7.36
C THR A 178 -20.20 13.60 -8.15
N ILE A 179 -20.13 14.15 -9.37
CA ILE A 179 -21.29 14.40 -10.21
C ILE A 179 -21.86 13.07 -10.75
N ASP A 180 -20.97 12.18 -11.20
CA ASP A 180 -21.33 10.88 -11.76
C ASP A 180 -22.03 9.99 -10.72
N SER A 181 -21.49 9.97 -9.50
CA SER A 181 -22.08 9.22 -8.38
C SER A 181 -23.44 9.75 -7.96
N HIS A 182 -23.60 11.07 -7.86
CA HIS A 182 -24.89 11.66 -7.48
C HIS A 182 -25.99 11.35 -8.51
N GLN A 183 -25.71 11.55 -9.82
CA GLN A 183 -26.67 11.26 -10.88
C GLN A 183 -27.00 9.76 -10.97
N THR A 184 -26.02 8.88 -10.71
CA THR A 184 -26.24 7.43 -10.63
C THR A 184 -27.23 7.08 -9.53
N ILE A 185 -27.02 7.62 -8.32
CA ILE A 185 -27.91 7.36 -7.18
C ILE A 185 -29.33 7.83 -7.49
N GLU A 186 -29.50 9.06 -7.98
CA GLU A 186 -30.82 9.61 -8.34
C GLU A 186 -31.52 8.76 -9.42
N PHE A 187 -30.79 8.34 -10.45
CA PHE A 187 -31.33 7.47 -11.50
C PHE A 187 -31.85 6.15 -10.94
N LEU A 188 -31.07 5.48 -10.09
CA LEU A 188 -31.46 4.20 -9.48
C LEU A 188 -32.67 4.37 -8.55
N MET A 189 -32.68 5.40 -7.69
CA MET A 189 -33.81 5.67 -6.80
C MET A 189 -35.10 5.95 -7.55
N LYS A 190 -35.03 6.67 -8.69
CA LYS A 190 -36.17 6.96 -9.54
C LYS A 190 -36.65 5.74 -10.35
N THR A 191 -35.73 4.89 -10.80
CA THR A 191 -36.03 3.76 -11.69
C THR A 191 -36.50 2.53 -10.93
N MET A 192 -36.07 2.36 -9.69
CA MET A 192 -36.40 1.21 -8.83
C MET A 192 -37.07 1.59 -7.50
N PRO A 193 -38.09 2.48 -7.48
CA PRO A 193 -38.66 3.00 -6.24
C PRO A 193 -39.40 1.92 -5.44
N ASN A 194 -39.77 0.81 -6.08
CA ASN A 194 -40.47 -0.31 -5.46
C ASN A 194 -39.53 -1.39 -4.92
N GLN A 195 -38.25 -1.37 -5.30
CA GLN A 195 -37.24 -2.35 -4.90
C GLN A 195 -36.19 -1.76 -3.95
N LEU A 196 -35.99 -0.44 -3.95
CA LEU A 196 -35.00 0.22 -3.11
C LEU A 196 -35.65 1.01 -1.97
N THR A 197 -35.04 0.95 -0.79
CA THR A 197 -35.55 1.63 0.43
C THR A 197 -35.33 3.15 0.44
N GLY A 198 -34.43 3.64 -0.40
CA GLY A 198 -33.92 5.02 -0.34
C GLY A 198 -32.63 5.17 0.48
N LYS A 199 -32.07 4.08 1.02
CA LYS A 199 -30.75 4.10 1.66
C LYS A 199 -29.69 3.55 0.72
N VAL A 200 -28.61 4.30 0.57
CA VAL A 200 -27.43 3.94 -0.20
C VAL A 200 -26.23 3.92 0.74
N PHE A 201 -25.50 2.82 0.72
CA PHE A 201 -24.19 2.68 1.33
C PHE A 201 -23.16 2.66 0.21
N SER A 202 -21.93 3.12 0.49
CA SER A 202 -20.82 2.92 -0.45
C SER A 202 -19.73 2.09 0.17
N TYR A 203 -19.12 1.27 -0.67
CA TYR A 203 -18.00 0.42 -0.34
C TYR A 203 -16.96 0.58 -1.45
N GLY A 204 -15.70 0.44 -1.07
CA GLY A 204 -14.63 0.29 -2.04
C GLY A 204 -13.29 0.03 -1.38
N ALA A 205 -12.40 -0.61 -2.14
CA ALA A 205 -11.00 -0.78 -1.81
C ALA A 205 -10.10 -0.09 -2.87
N SER A 206 -8.98 0.50 -2.47
CA SER A 206 -8.04 1.13 -3.41
C SER A 206 -8.70 2.23 -4.27
N ALA A 207 -8.62 2.15 -5.59
CA ALA A 207 -9.31 3.03 -6.54
C ALA A 207 -10.82 3.17 -6.26
N ASP A 208 -11.47 2.10 -5.83
CA ASP A 208 -12.92 2.07 -5.61
C ASP A 208 -13.26 2.84 -4.31
N ALA A 209 -12.35 2.79 -3.33
CA ALA A 209 -12.41 3.63 -2.14
C ALA A 209 -12.21 5.11 -2.48
N ILE A 210 -11.28 5.43 -3.39
CA ILE A 210 -11.08 6.80 -3.91
C ILE A 210 -12.38 7.32 -4.55
N SER A 211 -13.06 6.51 -5.37
CA SER A 211 -14.37 6.87 -5.90
C SER A 211 -15.37 7.18 -4.78
N SER A 212 -15.43 6.30 -3.78
CA SER A 212 -16.35 6.42 -2.63
C SER A 212 -16.08 7.68 -1.78
N TYR A 213 -14.83 8.12 -1.64
CA TYR A 213 -14.49 9.33 -0.87
C TYR A 213 -15.13 10.61 -1.44
N PHE A 214 -15.51 10.65 -2.72
CA PHE A 214 -16.05 11.87 -3.34
C PHE A 214 -17.57 11.97 -3.33
N LEU A 215 -18.29 10.90 -2.93
CA LEU A 215 -19.74 10.91 -2.76
C LEU A 215 -20.21 11.97 -1.77
N PRO A 216 -19.62 12.11 -0.56
CA PRO A 216 -20.08 13.12 0.40
C PRO A 216 -19.65 14.55 0.06
N ARG A 217 -18.97 14.81 -1.07
CA ARG A 217 -18.69 16.21 -1.47
C ARG A 217 -19.99 17.01 -1.62
N VAL A 218 -21.07 16.37 -2.08
CA VAL A 218 -22.40 16.96 -2.16
C VAL A 218 -23.31 16.26 -1.16
N LYS A 219 -24.12 17.04 -0.44
CA LYS A 219 -25.12 16.49 0.48
C LYS A 219 -26.12 15.63 -0.28
N SER A 220 -26.21 14.36 0.09
CA SER A 220 -27.18 13.40 -0.48
C SER A 220 -28.15 12.95 0.61
N PRO A 221 -29.47 12.94 0.35
CA PRO A 221 -30.44 12.41 1.31
C PRO A 221 -30.42 10.88 1.38
N TYR A 222 -29.75 10.20 0.44
CA TYR A 222 -29.74 8.74 0.35
C TYR A 222 -28.52 8.10 1.02
N LEU A 223 -27.39 8.81 1.14
CA LEU A 223 -26.14 8.22 1.63
C LEU A 223 -26.24 7.96 3.15
N ALA A 224 -26.14 6.68 3.54
CA ALA A 224 -26.44 6.18 4.87
C ALA A 224 -25.26 5.51 5.58
N GLY A 225 -24.12 5.31 4.89
CA GLY A 225 -22.88 4.82 5.50
C GLY A 225 -21.80 4.51 4.47
N GLN A 226 -20.55 4.42 4.92
CA GLN A 226 -19.41 4.11 4.05
C GLN A 226 -18.43 3.11 4.67
N CYS A 227 -17.85 2.28 3.82
CA CYS A 227 -16.67 1.48 4.14
C CYS A 227 -15.57 1.77 3.13
N LEU A 228 -14.41 2.19 3.62
CA LEU A 228 -13.35 2.78 2.81
C LEU A 228 -12.03 2.05 3.14
N VAL A 229 -11.59 1.18 2.24
CA VAL A 229 -10.44 0.30 2.45
C VAL A 229 -9.25 0.78 1.61
N VAL A 230 -8.13 1.12 2.25
CA VAL A 230 -6.86 1.52 1.62
C VAL A 230 -7.02 2.51 0.46
N GLY A 231 -7.54 3.71 0.74
CA GLY A 231 -7.76 4.75 -0.28
C GLY A 231 -7.48 6.16 0.23
N THR A 232 -7.65 7.16 -0.64
CA THR A 232 -7.39 8.57 -0.28
C THR A 232 -8.54 9.48 -0.69
N ALA A 233 -8.76 10.50 0.13
CA ALA A 233 -9.63 11.63 -0.18
C ALA A 233 -8.89 12.78 -0.90
N ASN A 234 -7.58 12.65 -1.12
CA ASN A 234 -6.73 13.62 -1.80
C ASN A 234 -5.84 12.88 -2.82
N VAL A 235 -6.20 12.99 -4.11
CA VAL A 235 -5.52 12.25 -5.18
C VAL A 235 -4.15 12.84 -5.51
N HIS A 236 -3.95 14.16 -5.36
CA HIS A 236 -2.66 14.80 -5.59
C HIS A 236 -1.58 14.21 -4.67
N LYS A 237 -1.85 14.09 -3.36
CA LYS A 237 -0.89 13.52 -2.39
C LYS A 237 -0.56 12.05 -2.66
N PHE A 238 -1.49 11.31 -3.27
CA PHE A 238 -1.22 9.95 -3.72
C PHE A 238 -0.25 9.94 -4.90
N ILE A 239 -0.44 10.80 -5.89
CA ILE A 239 0.42 10.87 -7.09
C ILE A 239 1.79 11.50 -6.77
N TYR A 240 1.79 12.56 -5.97
CA TYR A 240 2.95 13.36 -5.59
C TYR A 240 3.13 13.34 -4.07
N GLN A 241 3.95 12.42 -3.57
CA GLN A 241 4.30 12.41 -2.15
C GLN A 241 5.32 13.53 -1.90
N ASN A 242 4.90 14.58 -1.17
CA ASN A 242 5.74 15.75 -0.87
C ASN A 242 6.42 16.33 -2.13
N GLY A 243 5.63 16.41 -3.22
CA GLY A 243 6.07 16.93 -4.51
C GLY A 243 6.85 15.94 -5.40
N ALA A 244 7.22 14.76 -4.90
CA ALA A 244 7.89 13.75 -5.72
C ALA A 244 6.87 12.81 -6.37
N PHE A 245 6.95 12.69 -7.70
CA PHE A 245 6.08 11.80 -8.48
C PHE A 245 6.40 10.33 -8.20
N ARG A 246 5.37 9.53 -7.87
CA ARG A 246 5.48 8.08 -7.66
C ARG A 246 5.59 7.29 -8.98
N GLN A 247 6.68 7.49 -9.70
CA GLN A 247 6.88 7.02 -11.07
C GLN A 247 6.49 5.55 -11.32
N GLN A 248 7.18 4.57 -10.70
CA GLN A 248 6.91 3.16 -10.99
C GLN A 248 5.48 2.76 -10.67
N ASP A 249 5.00 3.17 -9.49
CA ASP A 249 3.67 2.80 -9.01
C ASP A 249 2.58 3.38 -9.92
N LEU A 250 2.68 4.65 -10.30
CA LEU A 250 1.62 5.32 -11.07
C LEU A 250 1.68 5.02 -12.56
N SER A 251 2.87 4.98 -13.17
CA SER A 251 3.00 4.67 -14.59
C SER A 251 2.50 3.26 -14.89
N VAL A 252 2.90 2.26 -14.10
CA VAL A 252 2.47 0.87 -14.30
C VAL A 252 0.98 0.71 -14.02
N TRP A 253 0.45 1.38 -12.98
CA TRP A 253 -0.98 1.34 -12.68
C TRP A 253 -1.82 1.90 -13.84
N LEU A 254 -1.48 3.09 -14.33
CA LEU A 254 -2.22 3.75 -15.41
C LEU A 254 -2.11 3.01 -16.74
N GLU A 255 -0.95 2.42 -17.04
CA GLU A 255 -0.78 1.55 -18.22
C GLU A 255 -1.69 0.32 -18.15
N ARG A 256 -1.84 -0.28 -16.96
CA ARG A 256 -2.70 -1.48 -16.75
C ARG A 256 -4.20 -1.19 -16.81
N LEU A 257 -4.63 0.05 -16.61
CA LEU A 257 -6.04 0.46 -16.79
C LEU A 257 -6.51 0.43 -18.27
N ALA A 258 -5.71 -0.11 -19.19
CA ALA A 258 -6.07 -0.50 -20.56
C ALA A 258 -6.91 0.54 -21.34
N HIS A 259 -6.20 1.48 -21.98
CA HIS A 259 -6.69 2.49 -22.95
C HIS A 259 -6.97 3.92 -22.43
N GLN A 260 -6.38 4.34 -21.32
CA GLN A 260 -6.36 5.75 -20.90
C GLN A 260 -4.98 6.41 -21.04
N PRO A 261 -4.33 6.39 -22.23
CA PRO A 261 -2.95 6.90 -22.41
C PRO A 261 -2.82 8.39 -22.08
N GLN A 262 -3.94 9.13 -22.07
CA GLN A 262 -3.98 10.56 -21.78
C GLN A 262 -3.86 10.87 -20.27
N SER A 263 -4.14 9.91 -19.38
CA SER A 263 -4.15 10.17 -17.94
C SER A 263 -2.78 10.58 -17.40
N LEU A 264 -1.72 9.86 -17.80
CA LEU A 264 -0.36 10.14 -17.35
C LEU A 264 0.16 11.52 -17.81
N PRO A 265 0.08 11.90 -19.10
CA PRO A 265 0.42 13.26 -19.54
C PRO A 265 -0.30 14.35 -18.75
N ILE A 266 -1.62 14.21 -18.55
CA ILE A 266 -2.45 15.21 -17.85
C ILE A 266 -1.97 15.40 -16.40
N ILE A 267 -1.69 14.32 -15.66
CA ILE A 267 -1.25 14.47 -14.27
C ILE A 267 0.15 15.08 -14.17
N ILE A 268 1.04 14.83 -15.14
CA ILE A 268 2.41 15.37 -15.16
C ILE A 268 2.41 16.87 -15.46
N GLU A 269 1.46 17.36 -16.25
CA GLU A 269 1.28 18.81 -16.47
C GLU A 269 0.86 19.57 -15.19
N HIS A 270 0.39 18.85 -14.17
CA HIS A 270 -0.15 19.39 -12.93
C HIS A 270 0.61 18.89 -11.68
N GLU A 271 1.94 19.01 -11.67
CA GLU A 271 2.79 18.65 -10.52
C GLU A 271 2.40 19.34 -9.21
N GLY A 272 2.18 20.66 -9.25
CA GLY A 272 1.76 21.44 -8.09
C GLY A 272 0.29 21.18 -7.74
N MET A 273 -0.08 21.44 -6.48
CA MET A 273 -1.46 21.42 -6.00
C MET A 273 -2.24 22.63 -6.56
N SER A 274 -2.50 22.62 -7.87
CA SER A 274 -3.28 23.62 -8.61
C SER A 274 -4.79 23.36 -8.54
N GLU A 275 -5.59 24.26 -9.11
CA GLU A 275 -7.05 24.13 -9.22
C GLU A 275 -7.50 22.82 -9.90
N PHE A 276 -6.64 22.21 -10.72
CA PHE A 276 -6.89 20.93 -11.36
C PHE A 276 -7.31 19.84 -10.36
N TRP A 277 -6.73 19.84 -9.15
CA TRP A 277 -6.92 18.84 -8.10
C TRP A 277 -8.12 19.10 -7.18
N GLU A 278 -8.83 20.24 -7.33
CA GLU A 278 -9.91 20.61 -6.42
C GLU A 278 -11.07 19.59 -6.45
N SER A 279 -11.43 19.11 -7.63
CA SER A 279 -12.56 18.19 -7.79
C SER A 279 -12.29 16.78 -7.27
N ASN A 280 -11.02 16.37 -7.19
CA ASN A 280 -10.58 15.08 -6.62
C ASN A 280 -9.76 15.26 -5.32
N THR A 281 -10.03 16.35 -4.59
CA THR A 281 -9.59 16.58 -3.20
C THR A 281 -10.76 16.95 -2.31
N LEU A 282 -11.20 16.04 -1.43
CA LEU A 282 -12.23 16.33 -0.43
C LEU A 282 -11.59 17.03 0.76
N ARG A 283 -12.01 18.28 1.02
CA ARG A 283 -11.42 19.17 2.05
C ARG A 283 -12.22 19.24 3.35
N SER A 284 -13.46 18.73 3.35
CA SER A 284 -14.38 18.82 4.47
C SER A 284 -15.21 17.55 4.59
N GLY A 285 -15.50 17.16 5.83
CA GLY A 285 -16.41 16.07 6.17
C GLY A 285 -17.83 16.56 6.54
N GLU A 286 -18.18 17.83 6.30
CA GLU A 286 -19.44 18.43 6.80
C GLU A 286 -20.72 17.71 6.35
N ASN A 287 -20.68 17.05 5.20
CA ASN A 287 -21.80 16.29 4.64
C ASN A 287 -21.78 14.81 5.07
N VAL A 288 -20.75 14.38 5.80
CA VAL A 288 -20.67 13.05 6.40
C VAL A 288 -21.59 13.05 7.62
N THR A 289 -22.82 12.60 7.40
CA THR A 289 -23.88 12.54 8.43
C THR A 289 -24.23 11.12 8.85
N PHE A 290 -23.40 10.15 8.43
CA PHE A 290 -23.62 8.72 8.55
C PHE A 290 -22.39 8.00 9.15
N PRO A 291 -22.53 6.76 9.65
CA PRO A 291 -21.41 5.96 10.13
C PRO A 291 -20.41 5.61 9.02
N SER A 292 -19.12 5.55 9.35
CA SER A 292 -18.08 5.10 8.43
C SER A 292 -17.05 4.18 9.08
N LEU A 293 -16.49 3.28 8.28
CA LEU A 293 -15.33 2.48 8.64
C LEU A 293 -14.19 2.75 7.65
N HIS A 294 -13.04 3.11 8.16
CA HIS A 294 -11.80 3.25 7.41
C HIS A 294 -10.87 2.09 7.76
N ILE A 295 -10.35 1.39 6.75
CA ILE A 295 -9.35 0.34 6.93
C ILE A 295 -8.07 0.77 6.22
N ALA A 296 -6.95 0.84 6.94
CA ALA A 296 -5.63 1.19 6.41
C ALA A 296 -4.63 0.05 6.64
N GLY A 297 -3.49 0.10 5.95
CA GLY A 297 -2.33 -0.73 6.24
C GLY A 297 -1.13 0.12 6.66
N TRP A 298 -0.35 -0.30 7.66
CA TRP A 298 0.84 0.43 8.10
C TRP A 298 1.88 0.63 7.00
N ASN A 299 1.95 -0.31 6.06
CA ASN A 299 2.87 -0.26 4.93
C ASN A 299 2.14 0.06 3.61
N ASP A 300 0.89 0.53 3.68
CA ASP A 300 0.08 0.83 2.50
C ASP A 300 0.37 2.25 1.98
N LEU A 301 0.36 2.42 0.66
CA LEU A 301 0.64 3.71 0.01
C LEU A 301 -0.45 4.77 0.22
N PHE A 302 -1.61 4.38 0.75
CA PHE A 302 -2.70 5.29 1.11
C PHE A 302 -2.78 5.57 2.60
N LEU A 303 -1.86 5.08 3.44
CA LEU A 303 -1.91 5.23 4.90
C LEU A 303 -2.20 6.68 5.33
N ASP A 304 -1.41 7.65 4.85
CA ASP A 304 -1.62 9.07 5.18
C ASP A 304 -2.98 9.57 4.68
N GLY A 305 -3.36 9.21 3.45
CA GLY A 305 -4.65 9.60 2.86
C GLY A 305 -5.86 9.06 3.64
N THR A 306 -5.82 7.78 4.02
CA THR A 306 -6.88 7.14 4.81
C THR A 306 -6.96 7.74 6.21
N LEU A 307 -5.82 7.98 6.87
CA LEU A 307 -5.79 8.59 8.21
C LEU A 307 -6.28 10.04 8.21
N ASN A 308 -5.91 10.83 7.21
CA ASN A 308 -6.37 12.20 7.07
C ASN A 308 -7.87 12.25 6.80
N ALA A 309 -8.39 11.36 5.95
CA ALA A 309 -9.82 11.26 5.70
C ALA A 309 -10.60 10.80 6.94
N PHE A 310 -10.10 9.82 7.68
CA PHE A 310 -10.68 9.38 8.96
C PHE A 310 -10.75 10.55 9.97
N LYS A 311 -9.65 11.28 10.16
CA LYS A 311 -9.61 12.45 11.07
C LYS A 311 -10.64 13.50 10.63
N MET A 312 -10.72 13.79 9.34
CA MET A 312 -11.69 14.72 8.77
C MET A 312 -13.13 14.27 9.00
N TYR A 313 -13.46 12.99 8.81
CA TYR A 313 -14.82 12.46 9.04
C TYR A 313 -15.17 12.49 10.53
N ARG A 314 -14.23 12.06 11.38
CA ARG A 314 -14.41 11.99 12.84
C ARG A 314 -14.65 13.35 13.49
N GLN A 315 -14.15 14.44 12.91
CA GLN A 315 -14.47 15.81 13.38
C GLN A 315 -15.97 16.11 13.38
N TYR A 316 -16.71 15.58 12.40
CA TYR A 316 -18.16 15.76 12.29
C TYR A 316 -18.95 14.59 12.91
N ARG A 317 -18.34 13.40 12.99
CA ARG A 317 -18.98 12.12 13.39
C ARG A 317 -18.16 11.35 14.44
N PRO A 318 -17.90 11.90 15.63
CA PRO A 318 -16.93 11.34 16.58
C PRO A 318 -17.33 9.98 17.17
N HIS A 319 -18.63 9.63 17.14
CA HIS A 319 -19.17 8.44 17.80
C HIS A 319 -19.40 7.26 16.85
N ASP A 320 -19.33 7.46 15.54
CA ASP A 320 -19.72 6.48 14.51
C ASP A 320 -18.72 6.43 13.34
N THR A 321 -17.55 7.04 13.48
CA THR A 321 -16.39 6.87 12.59
C THR A 321 -15.40 5.89 13.21
N TYR A 322 -15.13 4.78 12.52
CA TYR A 322 -14.23 3.70 12.95
C TYR A 322 -12.96 3.66 12.10
N LEU A 323 -11.85 3.25 12.71
CA LEU A 323 -10.56 3.05 12.06
C LEU A 323 -9.99 1.68 12.44
N ILE A 324 -9.52 0.95 11.45
CA ILE A 324 -8.72 -0.27 11.61
C ILE A 324 -7.42 -0.08 10.83
N ILE A 325 -6.28 -0.37 11.45
CA ILE A 325 -4.98 -0.36 10.77
C ILE A 325 -4.31 -1.72 10.94
N VAL A 326 -4.15 -2.42 9.83
CA VAL A 326 -3.52 -3.75 9.74
C VAL A 326 -2.03 -3.63 9.42
N PRO A 327 -1.20 -4.66 9.64
CA PRO A 327 0.25 -4.55 9.44
C PRO A 327 0.72 -4.75 7.99
N THR A 328 -0.21 -4.80 7.04
CA THR A 328 0.06 -5.06 5.63
C THR A 328 0.33 -3.79 4.84
N GLY A 329 0.80 -3.96 3.60
CA GLY A 329 0.81 -2.93 2.56
C GLY A 329 -0.10 -3.32 1.39
N HIS A 330 -0.04 -2.55 0.31
CA HIS A 330 -0.88 -2.78 -0.88
C HIS A 330 -0.38 -3.93 -1.77
N CYS A 331 0.93 -4.03 -1.85
CA CYS A 331 1.70 -5.10 -2.47
C CYS A 331 1.78 -6.32 -1.52
N GLN A 332 2.01 -7.50 -2.08
CA GLN A 332 1.93 -8.77 -1.34
C GLN A 332 3.27 -9.29 -0.78
N LYS A 333 4.40 -8.62 -1.02
CA LYS A 333 5.74 -9.20 -0.77
C LYS A 333 6.64 -8.32 0.11
N SER A 334 6.56 -8.52 1.42
CA SER A 334 7.50 -7.99 2.42
C SER A 334 8.45 -9.08 2.93
N GLU A 335 9.62 -8.68 3.45
CA GLU A 335 10.55 -9.61 4.12
C GLU A 335 10.06 -10.02 5.51
N ILE A 336 9.22 -9.19 6.15
CA ILE A 336 8.60 -9.53 7.43
C ILE A 336 7.12 -9.78 7.19
N SER A 337 6.66 -10.98 7.55
CA SER A 337 5.25 -11.26 7.76
C SER A 337 4.90 -11.04 9.22
N TYR A 338 3.72 -10.51 9.48
CA TYR A 338 3.20 -10.29 10.83
C TYR A 338 2.14 -11.36 11.15
N PRO A 339 2.19 -11.99 12.34
CA PRO A 339 1.20 -13.00 12.72
C PRO A 339 -0.20 -12.40 12.81
N GLU A 340 -1.22 -13.19 12.49
CA GLU A 340 -2.64 -12.79 12.57
C GLU A 340 -3.03 -11.58 11.70
N GLN A 341 -2.21 -11.16 10.73
CA GLN A 341 -2.47 -9.99 9.89
C GLN A 341 -3.82 -9.99 9.15
N GLU A 342 -4.41 -11.17 8.93
CA GLU A 342 -5.68 -11.34 8.21
C GLU A 342 -6.92 -11.15 9.10
N LEU A 343 -6.80 -11.21 10.43
CA LEU A 343 -7.94 -11.28 11.35
C LEU A 343 -8.95 -10.14 11.18
N LEU A 344 -8.46 -8.94 10.86
CA LEU A 344 -9.29 -7.75 10.65
C LEU A 344 -9.27 -7.27 9.18
N LEU A 345 -8.74 -8.08 8.28
CA LEU A 345 -8.82 -7.88 6.83
C LEU A 345 -10.06 -8.57 6.25
N HIS A 346 -11.19 -8.46 6.97
CA HIS A 346 -12.48 -9.03 6.58
C HIS A 346 -13.57 -7.94 6.44
N PRO A 347 -13.40 -6.96 5.54
CA PRO A 347 -14.43 -5.95 5.29
C PRO A 347 -15.78 -6.56 4.94
N GLU A 348 -15.81 -7.76 4.35
CA GLU A 348 -17.01 -8.52 4.01
C GLU A 348 -17.88 -8.89 5.21
N LEU A 349 -17.32 -8.91 6.42
CA LEU A 349 -18.08 -9.05 7.66
C LEU A 349 -18.41 -7.68 8.24
N LEU A 350 -17.40 -6.82 8.37
CA LEU A 350 -17.49 -5.58 9.12
C LEU A 350 -18.42 -4.57 8.43
N CYS A 351 -18.36 -4.46 7.11
CA CYS A 351 -19.11 -3.46 6.36
C CYS A 351 -20.61 -3.74 6.34
N PRO A 352 -21.09 -4.96 6.00
CA PRO A 352 -22.51 -5.25 6.12
C PRO A 352 -23.05 -5.08 7.54
N TYR A 353 -22.24 -5.41 8.56
CA TYR A 353 -22.62 -5.21 9.95
C TYR A 353 -22.77 -3.72 10.30
N LEU A 354 -21.78 -2.89 9.93
CA LEU A 354 -21.85 -1.43 10.09
C LEU A 354 -23.09 -0.87 9.39
N PHE A 355 -23.39 -1.30 8.17
CA PHE A 355 -24.51 -0.79 7.39
C PHE A 355 -25.87 -1.16 8.00
N LYS A 356 -26.02 -2.39 8.53
CA LYS A 356 -27.25 -2.83 9.21
C LYS A 356 -27.48 -2.18 10.56
N TYR A 357 -26.43 -2.03 11.36
CA TYR A 357 -26.55 -1.72 12.79
C TYR A 357 -25.95 -0.36 13.17
N SER A 358 -25.38 0.38 12.22
CA SER A 358 -24.71 1.67 12.42
C SER A 358 -23.63 1.64 13.51
N SER A 359 -23.10 0.46 13.83
CA SER A 359 -22.15 0.23 14.91
C SER A 359 -21.36 -1.07 14.70
N LEU A 360 -20.19 -1.15 15.33
CA LEU A 360 -19.33 -2.34 15.33
C LEU A 360 -19.07 -2.76 16.78
N PRO A 361 -19.86 -3.68 17.37
CA PRO A 361 -19.75 -4.05 18.79
C PRO A 361 -18.52 -4.94 19.09
N PHE A 362 -17.82 -5.37 18.05
CA PHE A 362 -16.65 -6.24 18.16
C PHE A 362 -15.36 -5.45 18.39
N ILE A 363 -15.36 -4.14 18.21
CA ILE A 363 -14.21 -3.26 18.36
C ILE A 363 -14.64 -1.95 19.05
N ASP A 364 -13.68 -1.24 19.62
CA ASP A 364 -13.85 0.17 19.97
C ASP A 364 -13.78 1.03 18.68
N LYS A 365 -13.32 2.29 18.75
CA LYS A 365 -13.31 3.19 17.58
C LYS A 365 -12.05 3.08 16.75
N ILE A 366 -10.92 2.79 17.38
CA ILE A 366 -9.61 2.71 16.73
C ILE A 366 -8.99 1.37 17.07
N THR A 367 -8.75 0.56 16.05
CA THR A 367 -8.08 -0.73 16.20
C THR A 367 -6.74 -0.67 15.47
N LEU A 368 -5.66 -0.90 16.19
CA LEU A 368 -4.29 -0.81 15.69
C LEU A 368 -3.64 -2.17 15.80
N TYR A 369 -2.96 -2.60 14.75
CA TYR A 369 -1.95 -3.65 14.90
C TYR A 369 -0.67 -3.02 15.47
N MET A 370 -0.28 -3.40 16.68
CA MET A 370 0.99 -2.97 17.28
C MET A 370 2.10 -3.82 16.67
N MET A 371 2.83 -3.28 15.70
CA MET A 371 3.97 -3.97 15.08
C MET A 371 5.15 -4.04 16.07
N GLY A 372 6.01 -5.03 15.89
CA GLY A 372 7.29 -5.14 16.56
C GLY A 372 8.24 -6.00 15.73
N PRO A 373 9.50 -6.17 16.15
CA PRO A 373 10.43 -7.05 15.48
C PRO A 373 9.90 -8.48 15.44
N ASN A 374 10.07 -9.15 14.29
CA ASN A 374 9.73 -10.56 14.12
C ASN A 374 11.02 -11.33 13.85
N SER A 375 11.60 -11.88 14.91
CA SER A 375 12.69 -12.87 14.83
C SER A 375 12.11 -14.25 15.18
N GLU A 376 12.41 -15.25 14.36
CA GLU A 376 11.97 -16.67 14.47
C GLU A 376 12.08 -17.27 15.90
N PRO A 377 11.33 -18.35 16.20
CA PRO A 377 10.22 -18.38 17.14
C PRO A 377 10.70 -18.82 18.53
N SER A 378 11.21 -17.91 19.35
CA SER A 378 11.39 -18.19 20.77
C SER A 378 11.16 -16.96 21.64
N SER A 379 10.00 -16.96 22.29
CA SER A 379 9.73 -16.41 23.62
C SER A 379 9.92 -14.91 23.92
N TYR A 380 10.15 -14.02 22.93
CA TYR A 380 10.40 -12.59 23.22
C TYR A 380 9.61 -11.57 22.40
N ALA A 381 8.51 -11.91 21.71
CA ALA A 381 7.77 -10.92 20.89
C ALA A 381 6.89 -9.97 21.74
N ASN A 382 7.46 -8.88 22.24
CA ASN A 382 6.72 -7.72 22.72
C ASN A 382 6.24 -6.87 21.53
N GLY A 383 5.12 -7.27 20.96
CA GLY A 383 4.52 -6.66 19.77
C GLY A 383 3.73 -7.71 19.01
N ASN A 384 3.34 -7.36 17.79
CA ASN A 384 2.64 -8.23 16.85
C ASN A 384 1.27 -8.71 17.35
N TYR A 385 0.45 -7.76 17.78
CA TYR A 385 -0.91 -8.00 18.27
C TYR A 385 -1.83 -6.82 17.95
N TYR A 386 -3.14 -7.08 17.91
CA TYR A 386 -4.13 -6.02 17.82
C TYR A 386 -4.46 -5.43 19.20
N VAL A 387 -4.72 -4.13 19.20
CA VAL A 387 -5.39 -3.43 20.30
C VAL A 387 -6.58 -2.65 19.76
N THR A 388 -7.63 -2.54 20.57
CA THR A 388 -8.77 -1.68 20.25
C THR A 388 -8.95 -0.64 21.37
N LEU A 389 -9.16 0.61 20.97
CA LEU A 389 -9.13 1.79 21.81
C LEU A 389 -10.26 2.77 21.42
N PRO A 390 -10.78 3.57 22.38
CA PRO A 390 -11.75 4.62 22.08
C PRO A 390 -11.13 5.76 21.26
N ASP A 391 -9.83 6.04 21.42
CA ASP A 391 -9.07 7.03 20.67
C ASP A 391 -7.57 6.64 20.61
N PHE A 392 -6.77 7.38 19.84
CA PHE A 392 -5.33 7.22 19.81
C PHE A 392 -4.75 7.46 21.23
N PRO A 393 -3.75 6.66 21.66
CA PRO A 393 -3.15 6.83 22.97
C PRO A 393 -2.41 8.17 23.06
N GLU A 394 -2.35 8.76 24.25
CA GLU A 394 -1.52 9.94 24.47
C GLU A 394 -0.04 9.63 24.26
N THR A 395 0.64 10.55 23.57
CA THR A 395 2.08 10.47 23.32
C THR A 395 2.81 11.71 23.78
N GLU A 396 4.13 11.55 23.97
CA GLU A 396 5.09 12.60 24.24
C GLU A 396 6.23 12.54 23.22
N PRO A 397 6.83 13.68 22.85
CA PRO A 397 7.89 13.70 21.85
C PRO A 397 9.19 13.09 22.43
N LEU A 398 9.65 11.99 21.83
CA LEU A 398 11.03 11.52 21.96
C LEU A 398 11.86 12.17 20.84
N ARG A 399 12.72 13.13 21.20
CA ARG A 399 13.61 13.80 20.26
C ARG A 399 14.98 13.13 20.24
N LEU A 400 15.47 12.82 19.04
CA LEU A 400 16.79 12.26 18.79
C LEU A 400 17.55 13.19 17.83
N TYR A 401 18.55 13.89 18.36
CA TYR A 401 19.35 14.89 17.66
C TYR A 401 20.44 14.25 16.81
N LEU A 402 20.58 14.72 15.56
CA LEU A 402 21.61 14.27 14.64
C LEU A 402 22.93 14.96 14.98
N THR A 403 23.96 14.16 15.24
CA THR A 403 25.28 14.65 15.67
C THR A 403 26.31 14.58 14.54
N SER A 404 27.35 15.42 14.59
CA SER A 404 28.48 15.35 13.66
C SER A 404 29.24 14.02 13.68
N SER A 405 29.18 13.27 14.78
CA SER A 405 29.73 11.91 14.91
C SER A 405 28.83 10.81 14.32
N ARG A 406 27.79 11.17 13.56
CA ARG A 406 26.84 10.23 12.93
C ARG A 406 26.06 9.36 13.91
N THR A 407 25.75 9.92 15.08
CA THR A 407 24.87 9.32 16.10
C THR A 407 23.54 10.06 16.22
N LEU A 408 22.54 9.40 16.83
CA LEU A 408 21.27 9.96 17.26
C LEU A 408 21.26 10.09 18.79
N SER A 409 21.35 11.32 19.30
CA SER A 409 21.44 11.60 20.75
C SER A 409 20.08 12.01 21.34
N PRO A 410 19.71 11.55 22.54
CA PRO A 410 18.50 12.02 23.23
C PRO A 410 18.63 13.43 23.81
N HIS A 411 19.83 14.03 23.78
CA HIS A 411 20.09 15.37 24.29
C HIS A 411 20.68 16.28 23.19
N PRO A 412 20.28 17.57 23.14
CA PRO A 412 20.92 18.53 22.27
C PRO A 412 22.35 18.84 22.74
N PHE A 413 23.23 19.21 21.81
CA PHE A 413 24.58 19.66 22.11
C PHE A 413 24.67 21.18 21.97
N THR A 414 24.65 21.90 23.09
CA THR A 414 24.54 23.36 23.13
C THR A 414 25.83 24.12 22.74
N SER A 415 26.93 23.42 22.50
CA SER A 415 28.26 24.02 22.25
C SER A 415 29.02 23.39 21.07
N SER A 416 28.32 22.72 20.15
CA SER A 416 28.94 22.15 18.96
C SER A 416 29.10 23.21 17.87
N PRO A 417 30.28 23.37 17.25
CA PRO A 417 30.41 24.20 16.06
C PRO A 417 29.56 23.61 14.92
N LEU A 418 29.00 24.49 14.09
CA LEU A 418 28.28 24.08 12.89
C LEU A 418 29.17 23.16 12.04
N THR A 419 28.74 21.92 11.87
CA THR A 419 29.48 20.89 11.13
C THR A 419 28.68 20.48 9.91
N ASN A 420 29.35 20.44 8.76
CA ASN A 420 28.75 20.03 7.50
C ASN A 420 29.05 18.55 7.22
N LEU A 421 28.02 17.77 6.93
CA LEU A 421 28.17 16.44 6.35
C LEU A 421 27.69 16.48 4.91
N THR A 422 28.54 16.11 3.96
CA THR A 422 28.24 16.18 2.53
C THR A 422 28.10 14.79 1.92
N PHE A 423 27.29 14.69 0.88
CA PHE A 423 27.16 13.51 0.03
C PHE A 423 26.90 13.92 -1.42
N VAL A 424 27.34 13.09 -2.36
CA VAL A 424 27.18 13.34 -3.79
C VAL A 424 25.99 12.53 -4.29
N TYR A 425 25.02 13.20 -4.88
CA TYR A 425 23.91 12.58 -5.58
C TYR A 425 24.11 12.66 -7.09
N ASP A 426 24.25 11.50 -7.73
CA ASP A 426 24.25 11.37 -9.18
C ASP A 426 22.90 10.80 -9.67
N PRO A 427 22.07 11.59 -10.39
CA PRO A 427 20.81 11.11 -10.96
C PRO A 427 20.96 9.90 -11.89
N ARG A 428 22.16 9.63 -12.42
CA ARG A 428 22.48 8.48 -13.29
C ARG A 428 22.70 7.18 -12.50
N ASN A 429 22.90 7.28 -11.18
CA ASN A 429 23.06 6.15 -10.27
C ASN A 429 22.21 6.37 -9.00
N PRO A 430 20.87 6.44 -9.14
CA PRO A 430 19.99 6.72 -8.00
C PRO A 430 20.05 5.58 -6.97
N THR A 431 19.90 5.91 -5.69
CA THR A 431 19.72 4.92 -4.62
C THR A 431 18.41 4.14 -4.87
N PRO A 432 18.46 2.80 -4.85
CA PRO A 432 17.30 1.99 -5.21
C PRO A 432 16.21 1.96 -4.12
N THR A 433 14.97 1.73 -4.56
CA THR A 433 13.84 1.39 -3.70
C THR A 433 13.98 -0.06 -3.22
N ILE A 434 14.05 -0.21 -1.89
CA ILE A 434 14.09 -1.51 -1.21
C ILE A 434 13.08 -1.43 -0.07
N GLY A 435 11.92 -2.06 -0.23
CA GLY A 435 10.82 -1.95 0.75
C GLY A 435 10.01 -0.65 0.63
N GLY A 436 9.19 -0.39 1.65
CA GLY A 436 8.36 0.82 1.76
C GLY A 436 6.96 0.64 1.19
N ASN A 437 6.21 1.75 1.13
CA ASN A 437 4.78 1.77 0.82
C ASN A 437 4.56 1.81 -0.70
N ASN A 438 4.78 0.67 -1.35
CA ASN A 438 4.77 0.52 -2.82
C ASN A 438 3.53 -0.23 -3.34
N LEU A 439 3.28 -0.07 -4.64
CA LEU A 439 2.21 -0.74 -5.38
C LEU A 439 2.77 -1.73 -6.42
N PHE A 440 3.61 -1.24 -7.34
CA PHE A 440 4.17 -2.02 -8.45
C PHE A 440 5.70 -2.15 -8.40
N VAL A 441 6.34 -1.61 -7.36
CA VAL A 441 7.73 -1.97 -7.04
C VAL A 441 7.77 -3.41 -6.48
N PRO A 442 8.69 -4.29 -6.93
CA PRO A 442 8.72 -5.70 -6.50
C PRO A 442 8.97 -5.96 -5.01
N THR A 443 9.58 -4.99 -4.31
CA THR A 443 9.86 -5.05 -2.86
C THR A 443 8.94 -4.08 -2.15
N CYS A 444 8.44 -4.44 -0.96
CA CYS A 444 7.62 -3.52 -0.18
C CYS A 444 7.53 -3.88 1.31
N GLY A 445 6.91 -3.00 2.09
CA GLY A 445 6.83 -3.10 3.55
C GLY A 445 8.23 -3.09 4.19
N PRO A 446 8.37 -3.69 5.38
CA PRO A 446 9.66 -3.84 6.03
C PRO A 446 10.63 -4.65 5.16
N TYR A 447 11.84 -4.11 5.01
CA TYR A 447 12.90 -4.68 4.18
C TYR A 447 14.26 -4.23 4.69
N ASP A 448 15.27 -5.10 4.65
CA ASP A 448 16.61 -4.81 5.14
C ASP A 448 17.31 -3.74 4.28
N GLN A 449 17.73 -2.65 4.94
CA GLN A 449 18.34 -1.49 4.30
C GLN A 449 19.86 -1.55 4.21
N ARG A 450 20.53 -2.58 4.75
CA ARG A 450 22.02 -2.65 4.75
C ARG A 450 22.64 -2.46 3.36
N THR A 451 21.99 -2.93 2.31
CA THR A 451 22.43 -2.71 0.91
C THR A 451 22.46 -1.23 0.52
N ASN A 452 21.42 -0.47 0.88
CA ASN A 452 21.35 0.97 0.64
C ASN A 452 22.31 1.74 1.56
N GLU A 453 22.40 1.32 2.82
CA GLU A 453 23.28 1.91 3.83
C GLU A 453 24.77 1.80 3.48
N ASN A 454 25.18 0.79 2.71
CA ASN A 454 26.55 0.64 2.24
C ASN A 454 26.92 1.60 1.09
N ARG A 455 25.97 2.35 0.53
CA ARG A 455 26.25 3.28 -0.57
C ARG A 455 26.83 4.60 -0.06
N PRO A 456 27.77 5.22 -0.81
CA PRO A 456 28.42 6.47 -0.40
C PRO A 456 27.50 7.70 -0.45
N ASP A 457 26.36 7.61 -1.14
CA ASP A 457 25.34 8.66 -1.24
C ASP A 457 24.29 8.58 -0.11
N ASN A 458 24.54 7.77 0.93
CA ASN A 458 23.68 7.64 2.10
C ASN A 458 24.45 8.08 3.37
N ILE A 459 23.94 9.10 4.07
CA ILE A 459 24.44 9.51 5.39
C ILE A 459 23.59 8.84 6.46
N ILE A 460 24.25 8.10 7.36
CA ILE A 460 23.59 7.28 8.38
C ILE A 460 23.81 7.87 9.76
N PHE A 461 22.76 7.87 10.57
CA PHE A 461 22.79 8.18 11.99
C PHE A 461 22.17 7.02 12.76
N THR A 462 22.82 6.53 13.81
CA THR A 462 22.30 5.43 14.64
C THR A 462 22.24 5.84 16.11
N SER A 463 21.17 5.46 16.82
CA SER A 463 21.02 5.72 18.25
C SER A 463 21.85 4.76 19.09
N GLU A 464 22.01 5.10 20.37
CA GLU A 464 22.31 4.11 21.39
C GLU A 464 21.20 3.04 21.48
N PRO A 465 21.51 1.82 21.94
CA PRO A 465 20.52 0.78 22.03
C PRO A 465 19.50 1.15 23.11
N PHE A 466 18.24 0.82 22.87
CA PHE A 466 17.22 1.01 23.89
C PHE A 466 17.51 0.15 25.11
N THR A 467 17.43 0.75 26.31
CA THR A 467 17.61 0.04 27.59
C THR A 467 16.32 -0.60 28.11
N ARG A 468 15.20 -0.36 27.42
CA ARG A 468 13.87 -0.91 27.71
C ARG A 468 12.96 -0.75 26.49
N GLU A 469 11.84 -1.46 26.49
CA GLU A 469 10.79 -1.28 25.49
C GLU A 469 10.36 0.18 25.33
N THR A 470 10.19 0.58 24.08
CA THR A 470 9.65 1.89 23.71
C THR A 470 8.56 1.71 22.67
N MET A 471 7.32 2.08 23.03
CA MET A 471 6.18 2.04 22.12
C MET A 471 6.00 3.39 21.43
N LEU A 472 5.88 3.38 20.11
CA LEU A 472 5.56 4.54 19.29
C LEU A 472 4.16 4.37 18.70
N VAL A 473 3.31 5.40 18.81
CA VAL A 473 2.01 5.44 18.14
C VAL A 473 1.73 6.86 17.63
N GLY A 474 1.75 7.05 16.30
CA GLY A 474 1.40 8.34 15.68
C GLY A 474 2.40 8.81 14.62
N SER A 475 2.24 10.06 14.17
CA SER A 475 3.09 10.71 13.17
C SER A 475 4.54 10.89 13.66
N MET A 476 5.48 10.72 12.75
CA MET A 476 6.91 10.93 12.98
C MET A 476 7.41 12.05 12.08
N LYS A 477 8.50 12.72 12.45
CA LYS A 477 9.06 13.77 11.61
C LYS A 477 10.54 13.95 11.80
N LEU A 478 11.23 14.34 10.72
CA LEU A 478 12.63 14.70 10.75
C LEU A 478 12.80 16.18 10.40
N SER A 479 13.36 16.94 11.33
CA SER A 479 13.79 18.32 11.09
C SER A 479 15.26 18.32 10.65
N LEU A 480 15.58 19.05 9.57
CA LEU A 480 16.91 19.15 8.98
C LEU A 480 17.23 20.59 8.60
N ARG A 481 18.53 20.91 8.58
CA ARG A 481 19.08 22.06 7.85
C ARG A 481 19.89 21.54 6.67
N VAL A 482 19.54 21.92 5.45
CA VAL A 482 20.09 21.34 4.24
C VAL A 482 20.50 22.41 3.22
N SER A 483 21.48 22.11 2.38
CA SER A 483 21.76 22.89 1.18
C SER A 483 22.18 21.98 0.02
N SER A 484 22.17 22.54 -1.19
CA SER A 484 22.65 21.90 -2.41
C SER A 484 23.38 22.93 -3.26
N ASN A 485 24.39 22.52 -4.02
CA ASN A 485 24.99 23.38 -5.05
C ASN A 485 24.10 23.52 -6.31
N CYS A 486 22.95 22.85 -6.34
CA CYS A 486 21.98 22.84 -7.44
C CYS A 486 20.75 23.70 -7.12
N THR A 487 19.93 23.98 -8.15
CA THR A 487 18.69 24.76 -8.04
C THR A 487 17.48 23.94 -7.59
N ASP A 488 17.63 22.62 -7.53
CA ASP A 488 16.65 21.68 -7.01
C ASP A 488 17.37 20.38 -6.63
N THR A 489 16.77 19.60 -5.74
CA THR A 489 17.17 18.22 -5.43
C THR A 489 16.05 17.58 -4.60
N ASP A 490 16.16 16.28 -4.30
CA ASP A 490 15.29 15.62 -3.34
C ASP A 490 16.06 15.32 -2.05
N PHE A 491 15.37 15.31 -0.90
CA PHE A 491 15.88 14.74 0.34
C PHE A 491 15.00 13.57 0.75
N VAL A 492 15.59 12.38 0.81
CA VAL A 492 14.94 11.12 1.18
C VAL A 492 15.42 10.72 2.56
N VAL A 493 14.48 10.29 3.40
CA VAL A 493 14.72 9.78 4.74
C VAL A 493 14.21 8.36 4.83
N ARG A 494 15.02 7.46 5.39
CA ARG A 494 14.62 6.11 5.80
C ARG A 494 14.83 5.95 7.29
N LEU A 495 13.79 5.53 7.99
CA LEU A 495 13.80 5.19 9.40
C LEU A 495 13.75 3.66 9.52
N SER A 496 14.74 3.08 10.21
CA SER A 496 14.87 1.64 10.38
C SER A 496 15.01 1.24 11.85
N ASP A 497 14.54 0.03 12.16
CA ASP A 497 14.86 -0.71 13.38
C ASP A 497 16.10 -1.59 13.15
N VAL A 498 17.17 -1.31 13.90
CA VAL A 498 18.41 -2.10 13.83
C VAL A 498 18.37 -3.17 14.90
N TYR A 499 18.37 -4.42 14.45
CA TYR A 499 18.30 -5.58 15.31
C TYR A 499 19.64 -5.78 16.02
N PRO A 500 19.66 -6.28 17.26
CA PRO A 500 20.89 -6.53 17.98
C PRO A 500 21.70 -7.65 17.30
N GLU A 501 23.01 -7.61 17.49
CA GLU A 501 23.90 -8.72 17.09
C GLU A 501 23.48 -10.04 17.76
N PRO A 502 23.59 -11.19 17.06
CA PRO A 502 24.26 -11.38 15.77
C PRO A 502 23.37 -11.20 14.52
N ASP A 503 22.10 -10.79 14.68
CA ASP A 503 21.18 -10.59 13.55
C ASP A 503 21.62 -9.38 12.71
N GLY A 504 21.73 -8.21 13.36
CA GLY A 504 22.30 -6.99 12.77
C GLY A 504 21.53 -6.42 11.58
N ARG A 505 20.36 -6.97 11.20
CA ARG A 505 19.50 -6.42 10.13
C ARG A 505 19.07 -5.00 10.46
N SER A 506 18.91 -4.17 9.42
CA SER A 506 18.41 -2.79 9.51
C SER A 506 17.05 -2.72 8.82
N MET A 507 15.99 -3.07 9.53
CA MET A 507 14.66 -3.26 8.95
C MET A 507 13.94 -1.93 8.76
N LEU A 508 13.58 -1.59 7.52
CA LEU A 508 12.82 -0.39 7.22
C LEU A 508 11.49 -0.36 7.98
N LEU A 509 11.24 0.74 8.69
CA LEU A 509 9.97 1.01 9.36
C LEU A 509 9.14 2.03 8.57
N SER A 510 9.77 3.08 8.06
CA SER A 510 9.11 4.14 7.30
C SER A 510 10.12 4.87 6.42
N ASP A 511 9.68 5.32 5.25
CA ASP A 511 10.45 6.20 4.38
C ASP A 511 9.60 7.38 3.90
N SER A 512 10.26 8.49 3.64
CA SER A 512 9.65 9.67 3.03
C SER A 512 10.65 10.40 2.16
N ILE A 513 10.14 11.30 1.35
CA ILE A 513 10.87 12.12 0.40
C ILE A 513 10.37 13.55 0.51
N GLN A 514 11.22 14.52 0.18
CA GLN A 514 10.82 15.88 -0.09
C GLN A 514 11.50 16.36 -1.36
N ARG A 515 10.70 16.78 -2.35
CA ARG A 515 11.21 17.49 -3.52
C ARG A 515 11.33 18.97 -3.25
N MET A 516 12.53 19.54 -3.36
CA MET A 516 12.82 20.88 -2.84
C MET A 516 12.07 22.00 -3.56
N ARG A 517 11.83 21.87 -4.87
CA ARG A 517 11.01 22.83 -5.63
C ARG A 517 9.57 22.97 -5.10
N TRP A 518 9.08 21.95 -4.40
CA TRP A 518 7.72 21.83 -3.86
C TRP A 518 7.70 21.83 -2.31
N ARG A 519 8.78 22.28 -1.66
CA ARG A 519 8.95 22.26 -0.18
C ARG A 519 7.89 23.00 0.63
N HIS A 520 7.21 23.98 0.02
CA HIS A 520 6.14 24.76 0.67
C HIS A 520 4.74 24.18 0.40
N GLY A 521 4.65 23.10 -0.39
CA GLY A 521 3.38 22.62 -0.93
C GLY A 521 2.73 23.63 -1.87
N GLY A 522 1.45 23.44 -2.17
CA GLY A 522 0.67 24.37 -3.00
C GLY A 522 0.97 24.28 -4.50
N SER A 523 0.56 25.31 -5.23
CA SER A 523 0.66 25.39 -6.70
C SER A 523 1.92 26.09 -7.20
N GLU A 524 2.65 26.81 -6.34
CA GLU A 524 3.81 27.60 -6.72
C GLU A 524 5.12 26.82 -6.61
N LYS A 525 5.89 26.84 -7.69
CA LYS A 525 7.22 26.23 -7.75
C LYS A 525 8.27 27.19 -7.20
N HIS A 526 9.04 26.76 -6.21
CA HIS A 526 10.10 27.58 -5.60
C HIS A 526 11.46 26.90 -5.75
N LEU A 527 12.34 27.40 -6.62
CA LEU A 527 13.68 26.84 -6.75
C LEU A 527 14.55 27.13 -5.51
N MET A 528 15.61 26.34 -5.37
CA MET A 528 16.70 26.61 -4.43
C MET A 528 17.69 27.59 -5.03
N THR A 529 18.25 28.45 -4.19
CA THR A 529 19.48 29.17 -4.44
C THR A 529 20.66 28.24 -4.08
N PRO A 530 21.62 28.02 -4.99
CA PRO A 530 22.80 27.21 -4.69
C PRO A 530 23.52 27.63 -3.40
N ASN A 531 23.78 26.65 -2.55
CA ASN A 531 24.46 26.74 -1.24
C ASN A 531 23.72 27.54 -0.16
N GLU A 532 22.49 28.01 -0.42
CA GLU A 532 21.64 28.56 0.64
C GLU A 532 21.18 27.43 1.58
N ILE A 533 21.14 27.73 2.89
CA ILE A 533 20.70 26.78 3.91
C ILE A 533 19.18 26.88 4.08
N TYR A 534 18.49 25.78 3.83
CA TYR A 534 17.05 25.63 4.01
C TYR A 534 16.74 24.82 5.26
N GLU A 535 15.73 25.25 6.01
CA GLU A 535 15.12 24.44 7.06
C GLU A 535 14.05 23.56 6.44
N LEU A 536 14.08 22.28 6.79
CA LEU A 536 13.20 21.28 6.21
C LEU A 536 12.60 20.39 7.29
N GLU A 537 11.28 20.25 7.25
CA GLU A 537 10.55 19.25 8.05
C GLU A 537 10.00 18.19 7.10
N ILE A 538 10.51 16.97 7.19
CA ILE A 538 10.03 15.83 6.41
C ILE A 538 9.13 14.99 7.31
N GLU A 539 7.84 14.95 6.99
CA GLU A 539 6.90 14.04 7.66
C GLU A 539 7.18 12.60 7.27
N LEU A 540 7.39 11.75 8.28
CA LEU A 540 7.42 10.30 8.18
C LEU A 540 6.03 9.83 8.62
N TRP A 541 5.37 9.05 7.76
CA TRP A 541 3.99 8.66 8.00
C TRP A 541 3.81 7.93 9.35
N PRO A 542 2.61 8.00 9.94
CA PRO A 542 2.36 7.42 11.25
C PRO A 542 2.69 5.93 11.36
N THR A 543 3.06 5.48 12.55
CA THR A 543 3.29 4.06 12.84
C THR A 543 2.71 3.66 14.19
N ALA A 544 2.49 2.38 14.41
CA ALA A 544 2.34 1.77 15.73
C ALA A 544 3.39 0.65 15.87
N TYR A 545 4.50 0.95 16.53
CA TYR A 545 5.67 0.06 16.59
C TYR A 545 6.25 -0.03 17.99
N ILE A 546 6.71 -1.21 18.39
CA ILE A 546 7.39 -1.46 19.66
C ILE A 546 8.85 -1.78 19.38
N PHE A 547 9.74 -0.87 19.80
CA PHE A 547 11.18 -1.15 19.83
C PHE A 547 11.49 -1.95 21.09
N HIS A 548 12.21 -3.05 20.93
CA HIS A 548 12.65 -3.89 22.04
C HIS A 548 13.92 -3.34 22.69
N GLU A 549 14.24 -3.86 23.87
CA GLU A 549 15.57 -3.65 24.46
C GLU A 549 16.66 -4.09 23.47
N ARG A 550 17.79 -3.38 23.47
CA ARG A 550 18.97 -3.59 22.62
C ARG A 550 18.83 -3.22 21.14
N HIS A 551 17.61 -3.03 20.66
CA HIS A 551 17.37 -2.48 19.33
C HIS A 551 17.81 -1.02 19.26
N ARG A 552 18.10 -0.53 18.05
CA ARG A 552 18.47 0.88 17.80
C ARG A 552 17.60 1.47 16.72
N ILE A 553 17.47 2.80 16.77
CA ILE A 553 16.92 3.56 15.66
C ILE A 553 18.06 3.93 14.72
N ARG A 554 17.81 3.78 13.42
CA ARG A 554 18.69 4.29 12.38
C ARG A 554 17.94 5.19 11.43
N VAL A 555 18.56 6.32 11.10
CA VAL A 555 18.10 7.25 10.06
C VAL A 555 19.14 7.27 8.95
N ALA A 556 18.73 6.96 7.72
CA ALA A 556 19.54 7.15 6.52
C ALA A 556 18.97 8.30 5.68
N ILE A 557 19.84 9.21 5.26
CA ILE A 557 19.51 10.38 4.44
C ILE A 557 20.23 10.27 3.10
N THR A 558 19.47 10.40 2.02
CA THR A 558 19.98 10.40 0.63
C THR A 558 19.13 11.35 -0.22
N SER A 559 19.28 11.31 -1.55
CA SER A 559 18.54 12.16 -2.49
C SER A 559 17.81 11.38 -3.58
N SER A 560 17.61 10.08 -3.40
CA SER A 560 16.82 9.26 -4.31
C SER A 560 16.27 7.98 -3.68
N ASN A 561 15.15 7.52 -4.23
CA ASN A 561 14.49 6.27 -3.89
C ASN A 561 13.76 5.76 -5.15
N TYR A 562 14.54 5.29 -6.11
CA TYR A 562 14.10 4.92 -7.47
C TYR A 562 13.94 3.39 -7.59
N PRO A 563 12.90 2.83 -8.24
CA PRO A 563 12.00 3.52 -9.15
C PRO A 563 10.67 3.98 -8.53
N ARG A 564 10.48 3.84 -7.21
CA ARG A 564 9.24 4.32 -6.56
C ARG A 564 8.98 5.78 -6.91
N PHE A 565 9.98 6.64 -6.74
CA PHE A 565 9.90 8.05 -7.12
C PHE A 565 10.70 8.36 -8.37
N SER A 566 10.25 9.37 -9.12
CA SER A 566 11.00 9.89 -10.26
C SER A 566 12.33 10.47 -9.83
N VAL A 567 13.35 10.31 -10.68
CA VAL A 567 14.67 10.89 -10.47
C VAL A 567 14.56 12.43 -10.51
N ASN A 568 15.20 13.12 -9.56
CA ASN A 568 15.35 14.56 -9.66
C ASN A 568 16.60 14.87 -10.50
N PRO A 569 16.50 15.63 -11.60
CA PRO A 569 17.65 15.98 -12.44
C PRO A 569 18.58 17.04 -11.82
N ASN A 570 18.24 17.58 -10.65
CA ASN A 570 18.93 18.64 -9.92
C ASN A 570 19.03 19.98 -10.66
N ASN A 571 18.04 20.30 -11.50
CA ASN A 571 18.05 21.51 -12.35
C ASN A 571 16.76 22.35 -12.26
N GLY A 572 15.71 21.85 -11.59
CA GLY A 572 14.42 22.54 -11.44
C GLY A 572 13.50 22.50 -12.67
N LEU A 573 13.86 21.77 -13.73
CA LEU A 573 13.01 21.56 -14.91
C LEU A 573 11.77 20.74 -14.55
N ASP A 574 10.62 21.13 -15.10
CA ASP A 574 9.34 20.46 -14.87
C ASP A 574 9.39 19.01 -15.34
N LEU A 575 8.77 18.12 -14.57
CA LEU A 575 8.65 16.69 -14.81
C LEU A 575 8.13 16.36 -16.22
N LYS A 576 7.33 17.25 -16.81
CA LYS A 576 6.83 17.10 -18.19
C LYS A 576 7.92 17.05 -19.26
N HIS A 577 9.13 17.51 -18.96
CA HIS A 577 10.26 17.43 -19.88
C HIS A 577 11.15 16.20 -19.62
N ASP A 578 10.81 15.33 -18.67
CA ASP A 578 11.60 14.11 -18.37
C ASP A 578 11.42 13.06 -19.48
N PRO A 579 12.49 12.70 -20.22
CA PRO A 579 12.41 11.72 -21.30
C PRO A 579 12.15 10.30 -20.79
N ASN A 580 12.37 10.01 -19.51
CA ASN A 580 12.16 8.68 -18.92
C ASN A 580 10.70 8.46 -18.51
N ILE A 581 9.90 9.51 -18.49
CA ILE A 581 8.47 9.39 -18.24
C ILE A 581 7.80 9.22 -19.59
N LYS A 582 7.54 7.96 -19.94
CA LYS A 582 6.94 7.56 -21.21
C LYS A 582 5.53 8.12 -21.36
N SER A 583 5.43 9.34 -21.87
CA SER A 583 4.27 9.81 -22.60
C SER A 583 4.69 9.84 -24.07
N SER A 584 4.08 9.00 -24.90
CA SER A 584 4.30 8.99 -26.34
C SER A 584 3.88 10.30 -27.05
N SER A 585 3.47 11.33 -26.31
CA SER A 585 2.91 12.58 -26.83
C SER A 585 3.53 13.87 -26.26
N MET A 586 4.60 13.81 -25.46
CA MET A 586 5.15 15.02 -24.78
C MET A 586 6.33 15.72 -25.51
N ILE A 587 6.50 15.50 -26.82
CA ILE A 587 7.39 16.33 -27.65
C ILE A 587 6.55 17.23 -28.55
N GLN A 588 5.84 18.20 -27.97
CA GLN A 588 5.36 19.40 -28.66
C GLN A 588 4.90 20.42 -27.61
N ASN A 589 5.76 21.40 -27.29
CA ASN A 589 5.35 22.64 -26.62
C ASN A 589 5.27 23.76 -27.67
N ASP A 590 4.33 24.68 -27.45
CA ASP A 590 3.81 25.75 -28.32
C ASP A 590 4.79 26.82 -28.87
N ASP A 591 6.10 26.58 -28.82
CA ASP A 591 7.11 27.52 -29.36
C ASP A 591 8.08 26.88 -30.39
N GLY A 592 7.85 25.62 -30.80
CA GLY A 592 8.68 24.98 -31.83
C GLY A 592 10.16 24.83 -31.48
N LYS A 593 10.57 25.08 -30.23
CA LYS A 593 11.91 24.79 -29.72
C LYS A 593 11.90 23.43 -29.03
N GLU A 594 12.49 22.43 -29.67
CA GLU A 594 12.89 21.19 -29.00
C GLU A 594 13.69 21.52 -27.73
N ILE A 595 13.23 21.06 -26.57
CA ILE A 595 14.08 21.00 -25.38
C ILE A 595 15.07 19.87 -25.63
N LYS A 596 16.22 20.22 -26.20
CA LYS A 596 17.22 19.26 -26.67
C LYS A 596 17.94 18.50 -25.56
N GLU A 597 17.88 18.96 -24.30
CA GLU A 597 18.59 18.29 -23.21
C GLU A 597 17.76 18.32 -21.92
N TRP A 598 17.57 17.13 -21.33
CA TRP A 598 17.21 16.95 -19.92
C TRP A 598 18.51 16.67 -19.15
N PRO A 599 19.31 17.71 -18.82
CA PRO A 599 20.63 17.50 -18.26
C PRO A 599 20.51 16.96 -16.85
N LEU A 600 21.05 15.75 -16.64
CA LEU A 600 21.20 15.15 -15.33
C LEU A 600 22.45 15.73 -14.65
N ILE A 601 22.25 16.62 -13.69
CA ILE A 601 23.33 17.30 -12.97
C ILE A 601 23.66 16.53 -11.69
N THR A 602 24.95 16.29 -11.43
CA THR A 602 25.40 15.71 -10.16
C THR A 602 25.40 16.79 -9.08
N ALA A 603 24.68 16.55 -7.98
CA ALA A 603 24.55 17.49 -6.87
C ALA A 603 25.48 17.12 -5.71
N LEU A 604 26.08 18.13 -5.08
CA LEU A 604 26.71 18.04 -3.76
C LEU A 604 25.71 18.56 -2.73
N ASN A 605 25.11 17.63 -1.99
CA ASN A 605 24.12 17.93 -0.97
C ASN A 605 24.78 17.94 0.41
N THR A 606 24.36 18.88 1.26
CA THR A 606 24.97 19.13 2.58
C THR A 606 23.90 19.11 3.67
N LEU A 607 24.19 18.39 4.76
CA LEU A 607 23.48 18.48 6.03
C LEU A 607 24.27 19.40 6.97
N HIS A 608 23.60 20.38 7.55
CA HIS A 608 24.18 21.36 8.47
C HIS A 608 23.79 21.01 9.91
N LEU A 609 24.76 20.58 10.72
CA LEU A 609 24.54 20.09 12.08
C LEU A 609 25.13 21.06 13.11
N ASP A 610 24.28 21.67 13.91
CA ASP A 610 24.63 22.53 15.06
C ASP A 610 24.39 21.82 16.42
N GLY A 611 23.98 20.55 16.39
CA GLY A 611 23.64 19.76 17.56
C GLY A 611 22.27 20.06 18.19
N GLN A 612 21.45 20.92 17.58
CA GLN A 612 20.19 21.39 18.19
C GLN A 612 18.99 21.43 17.22
N THR A 613 19.20 21.77 15.96
CA THR A 613 18.10 22.04 15.01
C THR A 613 17.75 20.85 14.12
N SER A 614 18.70 19.93 13.90
CA SER A 614 18.45 18.70 13.15
C SER A 614 18.14 17.55 14.10
N PHE A 615 16.89 17.09 14.13
CA PHE A 615 16.43 16.03 15.05
C PHE A 615 15.24 15.26 14.49
N LEU A 616 15.19 13.98 14.83
CA LEU A 616 14.04 13.10 14.64
C LEU A 616 13.09 13.26 15.84
N THR A 617 11.80 13.44 15.59
CA THR A 617 10.76 13.45 16.62
C THR A 617 9.86 12.22 16.47
N LEU A 618 9.75 11.45 17.54
CA LEU A 618 8.98 10.21 17.60
C LEU A 618 7.86 10.31 18.64
N PRO A 619 6.67 9.74 18.39
CA PRO A 619 5.52 9.83 19.29
C PRO A 619 5.54 8.70 20.32
N ARG A 620 6.31 8.86 21.39
CA ARG A 620 6.43 7.85 22.46
C ARG A 620 5.14 7.79 23.27
N VAL A 621 4.56 6.61 23.43
CA VAL A 621 3.36 6.41 24.26
C VAL A 621 3.68 6.72 25.73
N LYS A 622 2.86 7.57 26.37
CA LYS A 622 3.05 7.98 27.78
C LYS A 622 2.74 6.85 28.76
N ASP A 623 1.61 6.15 28.56
CA ASP A 623 1.17 5.06 29.41
C ASP A 623 1.10 3.73 28.64
N MET A 624 2.15 2.93 28.79
CA MET A 624 2.21 1.59 28.19
C MET A 624 1.23 0.60 28.84
N ASN A 625 0.78 0.84 30.09
CA ASN A 625 -0.18 -0.05 30.74
C ASN A 625 -1.55 0.02 30.07
N LEU A 626 -1.95 1.19 29.58
CA LEU A 626 -3.17 1.36 28.77
C LEU A 626 -3.15 0.40 27.55
N ILE A 627 -2.03 0.34 26.83
CA ILE A 627 -1.87 -0.54 25.66
C ILE A 627 -1.91 -2.02 26.07
N LYS A 628 -1.23 -2.38 27.17
CA LYS A 628 -1.23 -3.75 27.69
C LYS A 628 -2.63 -4.20 28.13
N GLN A 629 -3.41 -3.32 28.77
CA GLN A 629 -4.80 -3.58 29.12
C GLN A 629 -5.69 -3.70 27.87
N ALA A 630 -5.50 -2.82 26.88
CA ALA A 630 -6.24 -2.88 25.62
C ALA A 630 -5.97 -4.19 24.87
N ARG A 631 -4.71 -4.66 24.82
CA ARG A 631 -4.35 -5.99 24.31
C ARG A 631 -5.08 -7.10 25.05
N HIS A 632 -5.04 -7.08 26.39
CA HIS A 632 -5.71 -8.10 27.20
C HIS A 632 -7.23 -8.15 26.94
N ARG A 633 -7.88 -6.98 26.83
CA ARG A 633 -9.31 -6.91 26.45
C ARG A 633 -9.53 -7.43 25.04
N PHE A 634 -8.66 -7.08 24.09
CA PHE A 634 -8.79 -7.54 22.71
C PHE A 634 -8.77 -9.08 22.64
N GLU A 635 -7.75 -9.71 23.22
CA GLU A 635 -7.59 -11.17 23.19
C GLU A 635 -8.72 -11.92 23.89
N ASN A 636 -9.20 -11.43 25.04
CA ASN A 636 -10.16 -12.17 25.87
C ASN A 636 -11.63 -11.83 25.59
N ILE A 637 -11.92 -10.70 24.93
CA ILE A 637 -13.29 -10.22 24.73
C ILE A 637 -13.59 -10.00 23.25
N HIS A 638 -12.76 -9.21 22.55
CA HIS A 638 -13.07 -8.77 21.19
C HIS A 638 -12.80 -9.86 20.16
N LYS A 639 -11.62 -10.46 20.21
CA LYS A 639 -11.19 -11.52 19.29
C LYS A 639 -12.11 -12.75 19.30
N PRO A 640 -12.55 -13.30 20.44
CA PRO A 640 -13.51 -14.40 20.45
C PRO A 640 -14.84 -14.04 19.79
N LYS A 641 -15.37 -12.82 20.04
CA LYS A 641 -16.61 -12.36 19.40
C LYS A 641 -16.44 -12.18 17.90
N LEU A 642 -15.31 -11.64 17.46
CA LEU A 642 -14.99 -11.47 16.05
C LEU A 642 -14.88 -12.83 15.34
N LEU A 643 -14.14 -13.78 15.92
CA LEU A 643 -14.02 -15.14 15.40
C LEU A 643 -15.38 -15.84 15.34
N GLN A 644 -16.22 -15.68 16.36
CA GLN A 644 -17.59 -16.20 16.34
C GLN A 644 -18.41 -15.57 15.20
N ALA A 645 -18.31 -14.26 14.99
CA ALA A 645 -19.00 -13.57 13.90
C ALA A 645 -18.49 -14.02 12.52
N LEU A 646 -17.18 -14.21 12.35
CA LEU A 646 -16.57 -14.75 11.13
C LEU A 646 -17.06 -16.18 10.84
N LEU A 647 -17.11 -17.04 11.85
CA LEU A 647 -17.63 -18.42 11.71
C LEU A 647 -19.11 -18.44 11.33
N LEU A 648 -19.94 -17.58 11.93
CA LEU A 648 -21.36 -17.47 11.58
C LEU A 648 -21.55 -17.01 10.13
N ASN A 649 -20.75 -16.05 9.66
CA ASN A 649 -20.80 -15.57 8.28
C ASN A 649 -20.31 -16.64 7.28
N HIS A 650 -19.27 -17.41 7.64
CA HIS A 650 -18.82 -18.56 6.85
C HIS A 650 -19.85 -19.68 6.78
N ASN A 651 -20.60 -19.93 7.85
CA ASN A 651 -21.66 -20.94 7.83
C ASN A 651 -22.88 -20.48 7.03
N LEU A 652 -23.23 -19.19 7.06
CA LEU A 652 -24.29 -18.61 6.20
C LEU A 652 -23.93 -18.71 4.70
N SER A 653 -22.67 -18.50 4.34
CA SER A 653 -22.22 -18.67 2.95
C SER A 653 -22.19 -20.13 2.48
N ARG A 654 -22.04 -21.11 3.40
CA ARG A 654 -22.15 -22.54 3.08
C ARG A 654 -23.59 -23.06 3.07
N SER A 655 -24.45 -22.62 3.99
CA SER A 655 -25.84 -23.07 4.05
C SER A 655 -26.67 -22.61 2.85
N GLY A 656 -26.26 -21.55 2.13
CA GLY A 656 -26.82 -21.17 0.83
C GLY A 656 -26.49 -22.15 -0.32
N SER A 657 -25.61 -23.12 -0.10
CA SER A 657 -25.23 -24.16 -1.07
C SER A 657 -25.78 -25.56 -0.75
N SER A 658 -26.51 -25.71 0.37
CA SER A 658 -27.02 -27.01 0.81
C SER A 658 -28.48 -26.92 1.26
N SER A 659 -29.39 -26.73 0.30
CA SER A 659 -30.79 -27.08 0.49
C SER A 659 -31.36 -27.63 -0.81
N ASN A 660 -31.03 -28.88 -1.11
CA ASN A 660 -31.88 -29.79 -1.88
C ASN A 660 -31.37 -31.24 -1.74
N SER A 661 -31.79 -31.89 -0.67
CA SER A 661 -32.03 -33.33 -0.64
C SER A 661 -32.83 -33.71 0.61
N SER A 662 -34.12 -33.34 0.63
CA SER A 662 -35.10 -34.08 1.42
C SER A 662 -35.33 -35.43 0.75
N GLY A 663 -34.63 -36.45 1.24
CA GLY A 663 -34.88 -37.86 0.92
C GLY A 663 -35.10 -38.63 2.22
N SER A 664 -36.35 -38.97 2.48
CA SER A 664 -36.80 -39.83 3.57
C SER A 664 -35.95 -41.10 3.71
N THR A 665 -35.56 -41.45 4.92
CA THR A 665 -35.66 -42.83 5.42
C THR A 665 -35.69 -42.80 6.94
N SER A 666 -36.72 -43.45 7.47
CA SER A 666 -36.80 -43.90 8.85
C SER A 666 -35.61 -44.81 9.17
N ASP A 667 -35.11 -44.75 10.40
CA ASP A 667 -35.18 -45.88 11.33
C ASP A 667 -34.60 -45.47 12.70
N HIS A 668 -35.43 -45.68 13.73
CA HIS A 668 -35.07 -45.76 15.15
C HIS A 668 -34.54 -47.17 15.47
N PRO A 669 -33.92 -47.43 16.66
CA PRO A 669 -33.61 -46.53 17.77
C PRO A 669 -32.10 -46.31 18.03
#